data_AF-A0A261KUF3-F1
#
_entry.id   AF-A0A261KUF3-F1
#
_cell.length_a   1.000
_cell.length_b   1.000
_cell.length_c   1.000
_cell.angle_alpha   90.00
_cell.angle_beta   90.00
_cell.angle_gamma   90.00
#
_symmetry.space_group_name_H-M   'P 1'
#
loop_
_entity.id
_entity.type
_entity.pdbx_description
1 polymer ?
#
loop_
_entity_poly.entity_id
_entity_poly.type
_entity_poly.pdbx_seq_one_letter_code
_entity_poly.pdbx_strand_id
1 'polypeptide(L)'
;MVNELREGDNLISVNYDSLLEKILKKLPEQNLFKISTDRRRLLINIDEVAASIATTNIQNPLSTTKGVRIASINFVNREKFLTQIREIKDYLITNLESTEGIGDIDSFVDSLIVNLTYFQGRASKLGLSYPFNESYTDLQKQELILDSQLPGSNSLLKFHKLTITVGNITAFQSQLKTGIKRSIQNNFDSEDPEDIEDIYHLLERKIEDRNSDFNQLQRLVDEETLGKLKKEAKIIYLEHLLENIETNDKPGVIYLRDLIRRLKLIEQYINDESKADGYYDVYYGGESFNYRDIFARAEVFDALPIIPIIDGNLGETTNRETGETQFVLGLKMKLDGKVQARGGKEVFDYNLEIITHNNSEENEALKANPEKKKTWARKILTRAFLYYFVFSCPNPNGKNYHSDDELNYKPIPKFDENVLPVLKGDNDDEKDKIFRGLIEGFKKYGVKQKIEKLRGLVRNFLDRGKKLPNCIERREICINKRIIKTDDDSLFQGNFFHDDLRENYKKCLRYIFLVEEGVSNRAVCQLPASIKIEDIRYFEGSDRQSFQWEYDVEGIKTLPVMWIPDTDTCRRIYHENFVQKGYKFMLFSYNNERLKSGKNQLNSTQAFIYRFTWILLSYLCLLILLEQYSGEEKELFIPMVRLHEGTHENPFPAEKFLANLAKTLAFIFSKKYRCNSQGFRVSNSYIRNGLNSLYSVLPKKFSFNHNSDSTLLDKLAIIIVSSKLSDSRTGSQNRKDRIANLFGEVITIQRLENGSVKIQPLTKFFDNYQLRKMYEEPPVLMDKISELCLEGYQHFLYVAQAPYTSKLHITQQEEEERLYFMSPTIINTMKQNRDDIKIYPVLFDKYYVRKLEKNKKIGVKSLYIQDTRQLMNLAEDSSQKSVVFFNLFNGISVGREAERFYNGVISYSTLLGKYYSGVMDDEDIRQGLVYDSSLKNDILQYLTFFHFSRFEKQEKDSSNLSLKLDPYENIIGDEALGSLAIFPQMTESIEFNALAFLTEVNDAVDGVVF
;
A
#
# COMPACT_ATOMS: atom_id res chain seq x y z
N MET A 1 -14.72 47.43 14.11
CA MET A 1 -15.02 46.61 12.92
C MET A 1 -13.85 46.72 11.98
N VAL A 2 -12.89 45.83 12.17
CA VAL A 2 -11.71 45.69 11.31
C VAL A 2 -11.96 44.42 10.50
N ASN A 3 -11.90 44.54 9.18
CA ASN A 3 -12.00 43.40 8.27
C ASN A 3 -10.86 42.44 8.57
N GLU A 4 -11.15 41.33 9.25
CA GLU A 4 -10.31 40.14 9.16
C GLU A 4 -10.46 39.58 7.75
N LEU A 5 -9.45 39.82 6.91
CA LEU A 5 -9.20 38.99 5.73
C LEU A 5 -8.91 37.58 6.23
N ARG A 6 -9.94 36.72 6.27
CA ARG A 6 -9.73 35.27 6.29
C ARG A 6 -9.06 34.92 4.97
N GLU A 7 -7.81 34.48 4.99
CA GLU A 7 -7.20 33.81 3.84
C GLU A 7 -8.14 32.66 3.45
N GLY A 8 -8.78 32.80 2.28
CA GLY A 8 -9.85 31.91 1.83
C GLY A 8 -9.35 30.48 1.57
N ASP A 9 -10.26 29.51 1.74
CA ASP A 9 -10.05 28.10 1.46
C ASP A 9 -9.37 27.89 0.10
N ASN A 10 -8.11 27.46 0.12
CA ASN A 10 -7.28 27.29 -1.09
C ASN A 10 -7.70 26.11 -1.99
N LEU A 11 -8.74 25.36 -1.63
CA LEU A 11 -9.21 24.19 -2.36
C LEU A 11 -10.06 24.59 -3.58
N ILE A 12 -9.98 23.80 -4.65
CA ILE A 12 -10.81 24.02 -5.84
C ILE A 12 -12.22 23.49 -5.57
N SER A 13 -13.23 24.32 -5.84
CA SER A 13 -14.61 23.91 -5.68
C SER A 13 -15.11 23.03 -6.83
N VAL A 14 -16.08 22.16 -6.53
CA VAL A 14 -16.74 21.26 -7.50
C VAL A 14 -18.20 21.67 -7.71
N ASN A 15 -18.68 21.59 -8.96
CA ASN A 15 -20.08 21.79 -9.31
C ASN A 15 -20.59 20.63 -10.19
N TYR A 16 -21.45 19.76 -9.62
CA TYR A 16 -22.02 18.61 -10.32
C TYR A 16 -23.38 18.89 -10.98
N ASP A 17 -23.90 20.11 -10.93
CA ASP A 17 -25.24 20.48 -11.42
C ASP A 17 -25.50 19.97 -12.83
N SER A 18 -24.58 20.26 -13.77
CA SER A 18 -24.72 19.84 -15.18
C SER A 18 -24.82 18.32 -15.35
N LEU A 19 -24.25 17.53 -14.43
CA LEU A 19 -24.27 16.07 -14.49
C LEU A 19 -25.54 15.51 -13.83
N LEU A 20 -25.90 16.03 -12.66
CA LEU A 20 -27.09 15.63 -11.90
C LEU A 20 -28.38 16.01 -12.64
N GLU A 21 -28.44 17.19 -13.27
CA GLU A 21 -29.58 17.61 -14.09
C GLU A 21 -29.80 16.69 -15.31
N LYS A 22 -28.71 16.16 -15.89
CA LYS A 22 -28.81 15.17 -16.99
C LYS A 22 -29.32 13.82 -16.50
N ILE A 23 -28.92 13.39 -15.30
CA ILE A 23 -29.46 12.20 -14.65
C ILE A 23 -30.96 12.39 -14.41
N LEU A 24 -31.36 13.47 -13.74
CA LEU A 24 -32.75 13.80 -13.44
C LEU A 24 -33.63 13.87 -14.70
N LYS A 25 -33.12 14.42 -15.80
CA LYS A 25 -33.85 14.45 -17.07
C LYS A 25 -34.01 13.06 -17.70
N LYS A 26 -33.02 12.17 -17.53
CA LYS A 26 -32.99 10.86 -18.20
C LYS A 26 -33.80 9.79 -17.48
N LEU A 27 -33.83 9.80 -16.14
CA LEU A 27 -34.52 8.79 -15.34
C LEU A 27 -36.02 8.60 -15.66
N PRO A 28 -36.80 9.66 -15.98
CA PRO A 28 -38.21 9.50 -16.37
C PRO A 28 -38.42 8.83 -17.73
N GLU A 29 -37.42 8.85 -18.62
CA GLU A 29 -37.54 8.28 -19.98
C GLU A 29 -37.32 6.76 -20.00
N GLN A 30 -36.73 6.19 -18.93
CA GLN A 30 -36.28 4.80 -18.92
C GLN A 30 -36.42 4.20 -17.52
N ASN A 31 -37.34 3.24 -17.36
CA ASN A 31 -37.44 2.47 -16.12
C ASN A 31 -36.22 1.53 -15.99
N LEU A 32 -35.50 1.64 -14.87
CA LEU A 32 -34.31 0.84 -14.58
C LEU A 32 -34.64 -0.55 -14.05
N PHE A 33 -35.86 -0.75 -13.55
CA PHE A 33 -36.27 -1.95 -12.83
C PHE A 33 -37.11 -2.87 -13.70
N LYS A 34 -36.88 -4.17 -13.55
CA LYS A 34 -37.70 -5.21 -14.15
C LYS A 34 -37.73 -6.45 -13.27
N ILE A 35 -38.89 -7.08 -13.15
CA ILE A 35 -38.99 -8.36 -12.45
C ILE A 35 -38.78 -9.52 -13.43
N SER A 36 -38.00 -10.52 -13.01
CA SER A 36 -37.90 -11.80 -13.71
C SER A 36 -39.27 -12.50 -13.83
N THR A 37 -39.44 -13.33 -14.86
CA THR A 37 -40.71 -14.04 -15.11
C THR A 37 -41.15 -14.97 -13.99
N ASP A 38 -40.21 -15.53 -13.21
CA ASP A 38 -40.49 -16.37 -12.04
C ASP A 38 -40.66 -15.57 -10.74
N ARG A 39 -40.61 -14.23 -10.81
CA ARG A 39 -40.72 -13.29 -9.68
C ARG A 39 -39.71 -13.50 -8.56
N ARG A 40 -38.59 -14.16 -8.84
CA ARG A 40 -37.53 -14.42 -7.83
C ARG A 40 -36.41 -13.40 -7.85
N ARG A 41 -36.40 -12.50 -8.82
CA ARG A 41 -35.29 -11.58 -9.08
C ARG A 41 -35.76 -10.22 -9.53
N LEU A 42 -35.10 -9.20 -9.01
CA LEU A 42 -35.18 -7.81 -9.47
C LEU A 42 -33.97 -7.52 -10.36
N LEU A 43 -34.22 -7.15 -11.61
CA LEU A 43 -33.22 -6.79 -12.60
C LEU A 43 -33.09 -5.26 -12.62
N ILE A 44 -31.85 -4.75 -12.58
CA ILE A 44 -31.55 -3.32 -12.50
C ILE A 44 -30.60 -2.94 -13.64
N ASN A 45 -31.07 -2.12 -14.58
CA ASN A 45 -30.32 -1.72 -15.78
C ASN A 45 -29.79 -0.28 -15.68
N ILE A 46 -28.65 -0.11 -15.00
CA ILE A 46 -27.95 1.19 -14.92
C ILE A 46 -27.07 1.43 -16.14
N ASP A 47 -26.58 0.37 -16.79
CA ASP A 47 -25.59 0.47 -17.86
C ASP A 47 -26.02 1.37 -19.01
N GLU A 48 -27.26 1.18 -19.48
CA GLU A 48 -27.86 1.95 -20.58
C GLU A 48 -28.01 3.43 -20.23
N VAL A 49 -28.56 3.73 -19.05
CA VAL A 49 -28.73 5.10 -18.55
C VAL A 49 -27.37 5.79 -18.44
N ALA A 50 -26.39 5.13 -17.81
CA ALA A 50 -25.04 5.67 -17.63
C ALA A 50 -24.35 5.97 -18.97
N ALA A 51 -24.53 5.13 -19.98
CA ALA A 51 -23.91 5.39 -21.28
C ALA A 51 -24.65 6.43 -22.11
N SER A 52 -25.98 6.48 -22.03
CA SER A 52 -26.73 7.56 -22.65
C SER A 52 -26.24 8.90 -22.10
N ILE A 53 -26.09 9.03 -20.78
CA ILE A 53 -25.61 10.26 -20.13
C ILE A 53 -24.15 10.55 -20.50
N ALA A 54 -23.28 9.53 -20.55
CA ALA A 54 -21.88 9.67 -20.95
C ALA A 54 -21.70 10.24 -22.36
N THR A 55 -22.67 10.07 -23.26
CA THR A 55 -22.62 10.65 -24.62
C THR A 55 -23.16 12.08 -24.71
N THR A 56 -23.71 12.63 -23.62
CA THR A 56 -24.21 14.01 -23.60
C THR A 56 -23.11 15.02 -23.30
N ASN A 57 -23.32 16.29 -23.71
CA ASN A 57 -22.43 17.37 -23.35
C ASN A 57 -22.66 17.77 -21.89
N ILE A 58 -21.66 17.52 -21.03
CA ILE A 58 -21.67 17.84 -19.60
C ILE A 58 -20.45 18.72 -19.30
N GLN A 59 -20.67 19.81 -18.57
CA GLN A 59 -19.60 20.71 -18.18
C GLN A 59 -18.66 20.03 -17.17
N ASN A 60 -17.37 20.39 -17.22
CA ASN A 60 -16.41 19.90 -16.23
C ASN A 60 -16.81 20.44 -14.84
N PRO A 61 -16.96 19.57 -13.82
CA PRO A 61 -17.27 20.02 -12.46
C PRO A 61 -16.26 20.98 -11.84
N LEU A 62 -15.04 21.06 -12.38
CA LEU A 62 -13.98 21.93 -11.88
C LEU A 62 -13.94 23.27 -12.64
N SER A 63 -13.88 24.37 -11.89
CA SER A 63 -13.66 25.71 -12.47
C SER A 63 -12.26 25.89 -13.05
N THR A 64 -11.27 25.16 -12.53
CA THR A 64 -9.90 25.08 -13.05
C THR A 64 -9.27 23.73 -12.75
N THR A 65 -8.48 23.22 -13.68
CA THR A 65 -7.72 21.96 -13.54
C THR A 65 -6.27 22.21 -13.11
N LYS A 66 -5.83 23.48 -13.08
CA LYS A 66 -4.42 23.83 -12.84
C LYS A 66 -4.04 23.64 -11.37
N GLY A 67 -3.07 22.76 -11.13
CA GLY A 67 -2.53 22.51 -9.79
C GLY A 67 -3.48 21.75 -8.87
N VAL A 68 -4.46 21.03 -9.43
CA VAL A 68 -5.35 20.14 -8.67
C VAL A 68 -4.76 18.73 -8.69
N ARG A 69 -4.73 18.08 -7.53
CA ARG A 69 -4.35 16.67 -7.42
C ARG A 69 -5.59 15.79 -7.36
N ILE A 70 -6.54 16.15 -6.49
CA ILE A 70 -7.77 15.41 -6.23
C ILE A 70 -8.86 16.41 -5.85
N ALA A 71 -10.09 16.23 -6.33
CA ALA A 71 -11.22 17.09 -6.03
C ALA A 71 -12.54 16.31 -6.15
N SER A 72 -13.33 16.28 -5.08
CA SER A 72 -14.49 15.39 -4.97
C SER A 72 -15.69 16.02 -4.26
N ILE A 73 -15.50 16.80 -3.19
CA ILE A 73 -16.60 17.19 -2.29
C ILE A 73 -16.58 18.65 -1.82
N ASN A 74 -15.60 19.46 -2.23
CA ASN A 74 -15.59 20.89 -1.93
C ASN A 74 -16.66 21.64 -2.77
N PHE A 75 -17.95 21.47 -2.49
CA PHE A 75 -19.03 21.95 -3.37
C PHE A 75 -19.11 23.48 -3.46
N VAL A 76 -19.45 24.00 -4.65
CA VAL A 76 -19.83 25.42 -4.82
C VAL A 76 -21.14 25.72 -4.09
N ASN A 77 -22.11 24.82 -4.16
CA ASN A 77 -23.39 24.91 -3.44
C ASN A 77 -23.79 23.52 -2.96
N ARG A 78 -23.51 23.23 -1.69
CA ARG A 78 -23.82 21.93 -1.07
C ARG A 78 -25.33 21.70 -0.99
N GLU A 79 -26.12 22.68 -0.62
CA GLU A 79 -27.57 22.53 -0.47
C GLU A 79 -28.25 22.11 -1.78
N LYS A 80 -27.90 22.77 -2.90
CA LYS A 80 -28.44 22.40 -4.22
C LYS A 80 -28.06 20.96 -4.60
N PHE A 81 -26.80 20.58 -4.34
CA PHE A 81 -26.36 19.20 -4.53
C PHE A 81 -27.23 18.21 -3.74
N LEU A 82 -27.42 18.43 -2.43
CA LEU A 82 -28.24 17.55 -1.57
C LEU A 82 -29.69 17.45 -2.08
N THR A 83 -30.29 18.56 -2.52
CA THR A 83 -31.65 18.58 -3.09
C THR A 83 -31.73 17.72 -4.35
N GLN A 84 -30.79 17.87 -5.28
CA GLN A 84 -30.77 17.06 -6.51
C GLN A 84 -30.58 15.56 -6.22
N ILE A 85 -29.80 15.20 -5.20
CA ILE A 85 -29.67 13.80 -4.77
C ILE A 85 -31.01 13.24 -4.29
N ARG A 86 -31.76 14.01 -3.48
CA ARG A 86 -33.09 13.60 -3.00
C ARG A 86 -34.08 13.46 -4.15
N GLU A 87 -34.10 14.41 -5.08
CA GLU A 87 -34.95 14.32 -6.28
C GLU A 87 -34.63 13.05 -7.10
N ILE A 88 -33.35 12.71 -7.27
CA ILE A 88 -32.94 11.46 -7.93
C ILE A 88 -33.45 10.23 -7.16
N LYS A 89 -33.34 10.22 -5.83
CA LYS A 89 -33.89 9.14 -4.97
C LYS A 89 -35.39 8.99 -5.19
N ASP A 90 -36.15 10.10 -5.17
CA ASP A 90 -37.60 10.10 -5.33
C ASP A 90 -38.02 9.55 -6.70
N TYR A 91 -37.35 9.96 -7.77
CA TYR A 91 -37.60 9.39 -9.11
C TYR A 91 -37.30 7.88 -9.18
N LEU A 92 -36.26 7.41 -8.50
CA LEU A 92 -35.96 5.98 -8.43
C LEU A 92 -37.04 5.20 -7.67
N ILE A 93 -37.59 5.76 -6.59
CA ILE A 93 -38.73 5.19 -5.87
C ILE A 93 -39.94 5.10 -6.81
N THR A 94 -40.30 6.18 -7.50
CA THR A 94 -41.43 6.17 -8.45
C THR A 94 -41.23 5.15 -9.59
N ASN A 95 -40.00 5.01 -10.11
CA ASN A 95 -39.69 3.99 -11.12
C ASN A 95 -39.85 2.57 -10.55
N LEU A 96 -39.49 2.35 -9.29
CA LEU A 96 -39.66 1.06 -8.63
C LEU A 96 -41.15 0.75 -8.41
N GLU A 97 -41.93 1.68 -7.86
CA GLU A 97 -43.38 1.53 -7.64
C GLU A 97 -44.16 1.28 -8.93
N SER A 98 -43.78 1.95 -10.02
CA SER A 98 -44.41 1.77 -11.34
C SER A 98 -44.00 0.48 -12.06
N THR A 99 -43.08 -0.30 -11.50
CA THR A 99 -42.64 -1.57 -12.10
C THR A 99 -43.71 -2.64 -11.94
N GLU A 100 -44.15 -3.19 -13.07
CA GLU A 100 -45.18 -4.21 -13.11
C GLU A 100 -44.82 -5.42 -12.23
N GLY A 101 -45.69 -5.72 -11.26
CA GLY A 101 -45.57 -6.88 -10.38
C GLY A 101 -44.86 -6.64 -9.04
N ILE A 102 -44.39 -5.42 -8.74
CA ILE A 102 -43.80 -5.10 -7.42
C ILE A 102 -44.89 -4.93 -6.37
N GLY A 103 -46.01 -4.28 -6.72
CA GLY A 103 -47.06 -4.01 -5.73
C GLY A 103 -46.50 -3.16 -4.59
N ASP A 104 -46.51 -3.70 -3.38
CA ASP A 104 -45.87 -3.10 -2.20
C ASP A 104 -44.36 -3.42 -2.18
N ILE A 105 -43.51 -2.40 -2.11
CA ILE A 105 -42.06 -2.56 -2.23
C ILE A 105 -41.50 -3.37 -1.04
N ASP A 106 -41.95 -3.09 0.18
CA ASP A 106 -41.54 -3.80 1.41
C ASP A 106 -41.81 -5.29 1.29
N SER A 107 -43.05 -5.65 0.98
CA SER A 107 -43.47 -7.05 0.78
C SER A 107 -42.66 -7.73 -0.33
N PHE A 108 -42.33 -7.01 -1.40
CA PHE A 108 -41.54 -7.56 -2.50
C PHE A 108 -40.08 -7.80 -2.07
N VAL A 109 -39.43 -6.83 -1.40
CA VAL A 109 -38.06 -6.97 -0.90
C VAL A 109 -37.97 -8.14 0.08
N ASP A 110 -38.89 -8.22 1.05
CA ASP A 110 -38.95 -9.33 2.01
C ASP A 110 -39.15 -10.68 1.30
N SER A 111 -39.87 -10.70 0.17
CA SER A 111 -40.02 -11.92 -0.63
C SER A 111 -38.70 -12.42 -1.26
N LEU A 112 -37.71 -11.53 -1.46
CA LEU A 112 -36.39 -11.87 -1.98
C LEU A 112 -35.42 -12.35 -0.89
N ILE A 113 -35.73 -12.08 0.38
CA ILE A 113 -34.91 -12.44 1.52
C ILE A 113 -35.13 -13.91 1.90
N VAL A 114 -34.05 -14.60 2.26
CA VAL A 114 -34.07 -15.99 2.72
C VAL A 114 -33.21 -16.14 3.97
N ASN A 115 -33.45 -17.18 4.78
CA ASN A 115 -32.50 -17.54 5.84
C ASN A 115 -31.15 -17.91 5.23
N LEU A 116 -30.03 -17.53 5.85
CA LEU A 116 -28.69 -17.88 5.38
C LEU A 116 -28.50 -19.41 5.27
N THR A 117 -29.16 -20.17 6.14
CA THR A 117 -29.18 -21.65 6.12
C THR A 117 -29.81 -22.24 4.85
N TYR A 118 -30.56 -21.47 4.06
CA TYR A 118 -30.99 -21.86 2.71
C TYR A 118 -29.80 -22.18 1.79
N PHE A 119 -28.66 -21.54 2.03
CA PHE A 119 -27.41 -21.76 1.30
C PHE A 119 -26.50 -22.81 1.96
N GLN A 120 -26.97 -23.57 2.93
CA GLN A 120 -26.19 -24.65 3.55
C GLN A 120 -25.88 -25.76 2.53
N GLY A 121 -24.60 -26.10 2.35
CA GLY A 121 -24.19 -27.19 1.46
C GLY A 121 -22.70 -27.23 1.13
N ARG A 122 -22.28 -28.18 0.29
CA ARG A 122 -20.87 -28.28 -0.13
C ARG A 122 -20.50 -27.18 -1.13
N ALA A 123 -19.37 -26.52 -0.90
CA ALA A 123 -18.80 -25.48 -1.76
C ALA A 123 -18.07 -26.04 -3.01
N SER A 124 -18.70 -26.97 -3.74
CA SER A 124 -18.08 -27.70 -4.86
C SER A 124 -18.32 -27.10 -6.25
N LYS A 125 -19.33 -26.23 -6.39
CA LYS A 125 -19.73 -25.60 -7.67
C LYS A 125 -20.01 -24.11 -7.45
N LEU A 126 -19.90 -23.34 -8.52
CA LEU A 126 -20.21 -21.92 -8.49
C LEU A 126 -21.65 -21.71 -7.99
N GLY A 127 -21.84 -20.73 -7.11
CA GLY A 127 -23.10 -20.49 -6.42
C GLY A 127 -22.85 -19.91 -5.03
N LEU A 128 -23.85 -20.00 -4.16
CA LEU A 128 -23.80 -19.51 -2.77
C LEU A 128 -23.73 -20.65 -1.75
N SER A 129 -23.72 -21.92 -2.16
CA SER A 129 -23.75 -23.04 -1.22
C SER A 129 -22.46 -23.15 -0.40
N TYR A 130 -22.58 -23.22 0.93
CA TYR A 130 -21.44 -23.24 1.85
C TYR A 130 -21.71 -24.03 3.15
N PRO A 131 -20.70 -24.70 3.75
CA PRO A 131 -20.92 -25.57 4.91
C PRO A 131 -20.85 -24.78 6.23
N PHE A 132 -21.91 -24.07 6.58
CA PHE A 132 -21.96 -23.27 7.83
C PHE A 132 -22.02 -24.13 9.11
N ASN A 133 -22.50 -25.37 9.01
CA ASN A 133 -22.60 -26.31 10.12
C ASN A 133 -21.30 -27.10 10.41
N GLU A 134 -20.23 -26.91 9.63
CA GLU A 134 -18.94 -27.58 9.88
C GLU A 134 -18.20 -26.86 11.02
N SER A 135 -17.76 -27.63 12.03
CA SER A 135 -16.82 -27.15 13.06
C SER A 135 -15.38 -27.48 12.65
N TYR A 136 -14.47 -26.53 12.88
CA TYR A 136 -13.06 -26.64 12.51
C TYR A 136 -12.22 -26.92 13.75
N THR A 137 -11.79 -28.18 13.93
CA THR A 137 -11.27 -28.69 15.22
C THR A 137 -9.75 -28.76 15.35
N ASP A 138 -9.01 -28.75 14.22
CA ASP A 138 -7.56 -29.01 14.21
C ASP A 138 -6.72 -27.72 14.21
N LEU A 139 -7.18 -26.66 14.89
CA LEU A 139 -6.49 -25.38 14.91
C LEU A 139 -5.53 -25.32 16.07
N GLN A 140 -4.31 -24.87 15.78
CA GLN A 140 -3.20 -24.87 16.73
C GLN A 140 -2.35 -23.63 16.55
N LYS A 141 -1.83 -23.12 17.66
CA LYS A 141 -0.74 -22.13 17.69
C LYS A 141 0.42 -22.67 18.52
N GLN A 142 1.64 -22.32 18.12
CA GLN A 142 2.88 -22.75 18.76
C GLN A 142 3.76 -21.53 19.04
N GLU A 143 4.25 -21.44 20.26
CA GLU A 143 5.20 -20.40 20.66
C GLU A 143 6.53 -20.59 19.94
N LEU A 144 7.17 -19.47 19.61
CA LEU A 144 8.54 -19.37 19.17
C LEU A 144 9.36 -18.60 20.21
N ILE A 145 10.63 -18.97 20.30
CA ILE A 145 11.63 -18.25 21.10
C ILE A 145 12.82 -17.81 20.25
N LEU A 146 13.46 -16.74 20.68
CA LEU A 146 14.69 -16.21 20.11
C LEU A 146 15.86 -16.56 21.02
N ASP A 147 16.72 -17.48 20.57
CA ASP A 147 17.90 -17.90 21.32
C ASP A 147 19.18 -17.74 20.47
N SER A 148 20.03 -16.79 20.88
CA SER A 148 21.29 -16.52 20.19
C SER A 148 22.33 -17.63 20.39
N GLN A 149 22.22 -18.44 21.45
CA GLN A 149 23.18 -19.49 21.80
C GLN A 149 22.91 -20.81 21.09
N LEU A 150 21.65 -21.12 20.75
CA LEU A 150 21.32 -22.36 20.04
C LEU A 150 21.93 -22.39 18.62
N PRO A 151 22.35 -23.56 18.12
CA PRO A 151 22.88 -23.68 16.77
C PRO A 151 21.76 -23.41 15.75
N GLY A 152 22.05 -22.60 14.73
CA GLY A 152 21.05 -22.25 13.70
C GLY A 152 20.50 -23.44 12.92
N SER A 153 21.18 -24.60 12.95
CA SER A 153 20.69 -25.84 12.35
C SER A 153 19.38 -26.35 12.96
N ASN A 154 19.08 -25.94 14.20
CA ASN A 154 17.89 -26.35 14.93
C ASN A 154 16.75 -25.31 14.80
N SER A 155 16.96 -24.19 14.11
CA SER A 155 15.96 -23.14 14.01
C SER A 155 14.83 -23.53 13.06
N LEU A 156 13.61 -23.09 13.38
CA LEU A 156 12.43 -23.26 12.55
C LEU A 156 12.39 -22.22 11.44
N LEU A 157 12.69 -20.97 11.80
CA LEU A 157 12.66 -19.82 10.92
C LEU A 157 13.99 -19.07 11.00
N LYS A 158 14.22 -18.28 9.96
CA LYS A 158 15.40 -17.43 9.77
C LYS A 158 14.97 -16.05 9.28
N PHE A 159 15.49 -15.00 9.89
CA PHE A 159 15.25 -13.61 9.52
C PHE A 159 16.58 -12.88 9.33
N HIS A 160 16.71 -12.11 8.26
CA HIS A 160 17.82 -11.18 8.11
C HIS A 160 17.33 -9.77 8.43
N LYS A 161 17.87 -9.21 9.50
CA LYS A 161 17.57 -7.86 9.99
C LYS A 161 18.59 -6.88 9.43
N LEU A 162 18.11 -5.73 8.96
CA LEU A 162 18.92 -4.58 8.57
C LEU A 162 18.69 -3.45 9.55
N THR A 163 19.76 -2.90 10.11
CA THR A 163 19.70 -1.68 10.91
C THR A 163 20.57 -0.62 10.26
N ILE A 164 19.97 0.53 9.96
CA ILE A 164 20.67 1.71 9.44
C ILE A 164 20.64 2.77 10.53
N THR A 165 21.79 3.24 10.98
CA THR A 165 21.91 4.35 11.93
C THR A 165 22.59 5.53 11.25
N VAL A 166 22.04 6.74 11.36
CA VAL A 166 22.64 8.00 10.92
C VAL A 166 22.88 8.87 12.13
N GLY A 167 24.13 9.29 12.33
CA GLY A 167 24.53 10.12 13.46
C GLY A 167 24.67 11.59 13.10
N ASN A 168 24.86 12.41 14.13
CA ASN A 168 25.16 13.84 14.05
C ASN A 168 24.06 14.71 13.39
N ILE A 169 22.80 14.25 13.42
CA ILE A 169 21.68 14.93 12.76
C ILE A 169 21.41 16.33 13.33
N THR A 170 21.64 16.51 14.65
CA THR A 170 21.40 17.78 15.37
C THR A 170 22.44 18.84 15.03
N ALA A 171 23.65 18.44 14.61
CA ALA A 171 24.71 19.34 14.18
C ALA A 171 24.71 19.59 12.66
N PHE A 172 23.79 18.97 11.90
CA PHE A 172 23.79 19.06 10.44
C PHE A 172 23.76 20.51 9.94
N GLN A 173 22.84 21.33 10.46
CA GLN A 173 22.67 22.71 10.03
C GLN A 173 23.93 23.55 10.25
N SER A 174 24.58 23.40 11.40
CA SER A 174 25.81 24.13 11.73
C SER A 174 26.99 23.65 10.87
N GLN A 175 27.09 22.36 10.59
CA GLN A 175 28.11 21.80 9.71
C GLN A 175 27.95 22.24 8.26
N LEU A 176 26.72 22.22 7.73
CA LEU A 176 26.42 22.68 6.38
C LEU A 176 26.78 24.17 6.24
N LYS A 177 26.38 25.00 7.21
CA LYS A 177 26.74 26.42 7.27
C LYS A 177 28.26 26.63 7.22
N THR A 178 29.01 25.97 8.10
CA THR A 178 30.48 26.09 8.16
C THR A 178 31.13 25.60 6.86
N GLY A 179 30.60 24.51 6.28
CA GLY A 179 31.07 23.98 5.01
C GLY A 179 30.88 24.95 3.85
N ILE A 180 29.72 25.62 3.78
CA ILE A 180 29.44 26.65 2.76
C ILE A 180 30.40 27.83 2.93
N LYS A 181 30.56 28.36 4.15
CA LYS A 181 31.48 29.47 4.43
C LYS A 181 32.91 29.15 3.99
N ARG A 182 33.41 27.95 4.31
CA ARG A 182 34.74 27.49 3.87
C ARG A 182 34.83 27.34 2.36
N SER A 183 33.77 26.88 1.69
CA SER A 183 33.77 26.74 0.23
C SER A 183 33.78 28.11 -0.46
N ILE A 184 33.10 29.11 0.11
CA ILE A 184 33.14 30.49 -0.38
C ILE A 184 34.56 31.05 -0.19
N GLN A 185 35.14 30.95 1.01
CA GLN A 185 36.51 31.44 1.29
C GLN A 185 37.58 30.87 0.35
N ASN A 186 37.44 29.60 -0.05
CA ASN A 186 38.45 28.95 -0.88
C ASN A 186 38.29 29.23 -2.39
N ASN A 187 37.12 29.69 -2.82
CA ASN A 187 36.79 29.83 -4.24
C ASN A 187 36.47 31.29 -4.65
N PHE A 188 36.20 32.16 -3.69
CA PHE A 188 35.89 33.57 -3.91
C PHE A 188 37.16 34.40 -3.78
N ASP A 189 37.55 35.05 -4.88
CA ASP A 189 38.81 35.78 -5.01
C ASP A 189 38.51 37.30 -4.89
N SER A 190 38.13 37.75 -3.68
CA SER A 190 38.00 39.19 -3.35
C SER A 190 39.12 39.64 -2.43
N GLU A 191 39.71 40.79 -2.75
CA GLU A 191 40.73 41.46 -1.92
C GLU A 191 40.09 42.27 -0.77
N ASP A 192 38.77 42.47 -0.77
CA ASP A 192 38.02 43.21 0.25
C ASP A 192 37.38 42.28 1.29
N PRO A 193 37.80 42.33 2.56
CA PRO A 193 37.18 41.56 3.64
C PRO A 193 35.69 41.88 3.87
N GLU A 194 35.21 43.08 3.52
CA GLU A 194 33.81 43.49 3.72
C GLU A 194 32.86 42.72 2.78
N ASP A 195 33.30 42.39 1.56
CA ASP A 195 32.51 41.61 0.59
C ASP A 195 32.15 40.21 1.11
N ILE A 196 33.12 39.54 1.77
CA ILE A 196 32.91 38.20 2.34
C ILE A 196 31.95 38.28 3.53
N GLU A 197 32.02 39.35 4.32
CA GLU A 197 31.13 39.57 5.45
C GLU A 197 29.68 39.83 5.00
N ASP A 198 29.48 40.61 3.93
CA ASP A 198 28.18 40.82 3.30
C ASP A 198 27.56 39.52 2.77
N ILE A 199 28.36 38.69 2.07
CA ILE A 199 27.94 37.36 1.60
C ILE A 199 27.55 36.47 2.78
N TYR A 200 28.28 36.53 3.91
CA TYR A 200 27.93 35.80 5.12
C TYR A 200 26.62 36.29 5.74
N HIS A 201 26.37 37.59 5.80
CA HIS A 201 25.10 38.14 6.25
C HIS A 201 23.92 37.68 5.39
N LEU A 202 24.11 37.64 4.06
CA LEU A 202 23.11 37.09 3.14
C LEU A 202 22.85 35.60 3.40
N LEU A 203 23.88 34.81 3.69
CA LEU A 203 23.75 33.39 4.04
C LEU A 203 22.97 33.21 5.35
N GLU A 204 23.24 33.99 6.39
CA GLU A 204 22.48 33.95 7.64
C GLU A 204 20.99 34.22 7.39
N ARG A 205 20.69 35.27 6.61
CA ARG A 205 19.30 35.60 6.25
C ARG A 205 18.61 34.45 5.50
N LYS A 206 19.32 33.73 4.64
CA LYS A 206 18.79 32.54 3.95
C LYS A 206 18.57 31.37 4.90
N ILE A 207 19.40 31.18 5.92
CA ILE A 207 19.20 30.13 6.93
C ILE A 207 17.91 30.37 7.72
N GLU A 208 17.62 31.64 8.06
CA GLU A 208 16.41 32.04 8.78
C GLU A 208 15.13 31.95 7.92
N ASP A 209 15.23 32.18 6.62
CA ASP A 209 14.11 32.08 5.67
C ASP A 209 13.71 30.62 5.40
N ARG A 210 12.56 30.19 5.92
CA ARG A 210 12.01 28.82 5.73
C ARG A 210 11.80 28.41 4.28
N ASN A 211 11.67 29.37 3.35
CA ASN A 211 11.46 29.10 1.94
C ASN A 211 12.76 29.13 1.12
N SER A 212 13.90 29.35 1.78
CA SER A 212 15.18 29.43 1.11
C SER A 212 15.65 28.11 0.53
N ASP A 213 16.54 28.23 -0.44
CA ASP A 213 17.33 27.15 -1.04
C ASP A 213 18.07 26.33 0.04
N PHE A 214 18.56 26.97 1.10
CA PHE A 214 19.22 26.28 2.21
C PHE A 214 18.26 25.29 2.90
N ASN A 215 17.05 25.75 3.24
CA ASN A 215 16.04 24.91 3.86
C ASN A 215 15.52 23.82 2.91
N GLN A 216 15.49 24.07 1.60
CA GLN A 216 15.18 23.05 0.59
C GLN A 216 16.23 21.95 0.52
N LEU A 217 17.53 22.29 0.61
CA LEU A 217 18.61 21.30 0.69
C LEU A 217 18.53 20.49 1.98
N GLN A 218 18.25 21.12 3.12
CA GLN A 218 18.06 20.43 4.39
C GLN A 218 16.90 19.42 4.32
N ARG A 219 15.75 19.83 3.72
CA ARG A 219 14.62 18.93 3.46
C ARG A 219 14.99 17.77 2.53
N LEU A 220 15.78 18.02 1.49
CA LEU A 220 16.23 16.97 0.58
C LEU A 220 17.03 15.89 1.31
N VAL A 221 18.00 16.32 2.14
CA VAL A 221 18.84 15.41 2.93
C VAL A 221 17.97 14.66 3.94
N ASP A 222 17.04 15.35 4.61
CA ASP A 222 16.12 14.75 5.55
C ASP A 222 15.24 13.65 4.94
N GLU A 223 14.68 13.89 3.75
CA GLU A 223 13.67 13.01 3.15
C GLU A 223 14.25 11.88 2.28
N GLU A 224 15.45 12.04 1.70
CA GLU A 224 15.90 11.15 0.61
C GLU A 224 17.20 10.38 0.93
N THR A 225 17.92 10.73 2.00
CA THR A 225 19.20 10.09 2.37
C THR A 225 19.05 8.61 2.72
N LEU A 226 17.97 8.24 3.41
CA LEU A 226 17.70 6.83 3.73
C LEU A 226 17.57 5.98 2.47
N GLY A 227 17.04 6.55 1.38
CA GLY A 227 16.97 5.88 0.08
C GLY A 227 18.35 5.48 -0.44
N LYS A 228 19.33 6.38 -0.35
CA LYS A 228 20.72 6.12 -0.75
C LYS A 228 21.35 5.00 0.10
N LEU A 229 21.16 5.06 1.42
CA LEU A 229 21.67 4.04 2.34
C LEU A 229 21.03 2.67 2.10
N LYS A 230 19.71 2.62 1.83
CA LYS A 230 19.01 1.38 1.44
C LYS A 230 19.59 0.80 0.15
N LYS A 231 19.92 1.64 -0.83
CA LYS A 231 20.54 1.21 -2.09
C LYS A 231 21.94 0.61 -1.86
N GLU A 232 22.76 1.25 -1.04
CA GLU A 232 24.09 0.76 -0.64
C GLU A 232 24.00 -0.54 0.17
N ALA A 233 23.05 -0.64 1.09
CA ALA A 233 22.81 -1.85 1.90
C ALA A 233 22.47 -3.07 1.03
N LYS A 234 21.83 -2.89 -0.14
CA LYS A 234 21.63 -3.99 -1.11
C LYS A 234 22.95 -4.53 -1.64
N ILE A 235 23.95 -3.68 -1.89
CA ILE A 235 25.27 -4.10 -2.37
C ILE A 235 26.04 -4.79 -1.23
N ILE A 236 26.11 -4.17 -0.05
CA ILE A 236 26.77 -4.72 1.14
C ILE A 236 26.22 -6.10 1.49
N TYR A 237 24.90 -6.28 1.43
CA TYR A 237 24.30 -7.57 1.73
C TYR A 237 24.70 -8.65 0.70
N LEU A 238 24.80 -8.32 -0.59
CA LEU A 238 25.30 -9.27 -1.60
C LEU A 238 26.78 -9.64 -1.37
N GLU A 239 27.61 -8.67 -0.97
CA GLU A 239 29.01 -8.90 -0.59
C GLU A 239 29.12 -9.82 0.62
N HIS A 240 28.33 -9.54 1.66
CA HIS A 240 28.25 -10.37 2.86
C HIS A 240 27.82 -11.81 2.54
N LEU A 241 26.87 -12.00 1.61
CA LEU A 241 26.52 -13.34 1.12
C LEU A 241 27.71 -13.99 0.40
N LEU A 242 28.36 -13.28 -0.52
CA LEU A 242 29.49 -13.80 -1.31
C LEU A 242 30.65 -14.26 -0.41
N GLU A 243 31.02 -13.47 0.59
CA GLU A 243 32.10 -13.77 1.55
C GLU A 243 31.85 -15.05 2.35
N ASN A 244 30.58 -15.39 2.58
CA ASN A 244 30.17 -16.54 3.39
C ASN A 244 29.75 -17.76 2.56
N ILE A 245 29.73 -17.66 1.23
CA ILE A 245 29.39 -18.77 0.33
C ILE A 245 30.60 -19.70 0.16
N GLU A 246 30.55 -20.84 0.86
CA GLU A 246 31.46 -21.97 0.64
C GLU A 246 30.81 -22.97 -0.34
N THR A 247 31.26 -23.02 -1.61
CA THR A 247 30.72 -23.93 -2.65
C THR A 247 31.74 -24.26 -3.74
N ASN A 248 31.52 -25.39 -4.43
CA ASN A 248 32.24 -25.77 -5.65
C ASN A 248 31.57 -25.25 -6.94
N ASP A 249 30.39 -24.62 -6.86
CA ASP A 249 29.72 -23.97 -8.00
C ASP A 249 30.44 -22.67 -8.40
N LYS A 250 31.58 -22.82 -9.08
CA LYS A 250 32.39 -21.69 -9.55
C LYS A 250 31.60 -20.72 -10.44
N PRO A 251 30.81 -21.18 -11.44
CA PRO A 251 30.04 -20.26 -12.29
C PRO A 251 29.05 -19.40 -11.52
N GLY A 252 28.29 -19.98 -10.58
CA GLY A 252 27.35 -19.21 -9.76
C GLY A 252 28.06 -18.11 -8.97
N VAL A 253 29.20 -18.44 -8.35
CA VAL A 253 30.01 -17.48 -7.56
C VAL A 253 30.52 -16.34 -8.44
N ILE A 254 30.97 -16.66 -9.65
CA ILE A 254 31.42 -15.66 -10.62
C ILE A 254 30.28 -14.73 -11.03
N TYR A 255 29.08 -15.27 -11.28
CA TYR A 255 27.93 -14.43 -11.62
C TYR A 255 27.48 -13.52 -10.47
N LEU A 256 27.57 -13.98 -9.21
CA LEU A 256 27.31 -13.13 -8.04
C LEU A 256 28.35 -12.01 -7.92
N ARG A 257 29.63 -12.36 -8.07
CA ARG A 257 30.74 -11.39 -8.05
C ARG A 257 30.61 -10.38 -9.18
N ASP A 258 30.24 -10.82 -10.38
CA ASP A 258 30.02 -9.92 -11.51
C ASP A 258 28.84 -8.99 -11.24
N LEU A 259 27.71 -9.49 -10.72
CA LEU A 259 26.56 -8.66 -10.35
C LEU A 259 26.97 -7.54 -9.39
N ILE A 260 27.66 -7.86 -8.29
CA ILE A 260 28.16 -6.87 -7.32
C ILE A 260 29.05 -5.84 -8.01
N ARG A 261 30.02 -6.31 -8.80
CA ARG A 261 30.93 -5.45 -9.57
C ARG A 261 30.17 -4.52 -10.53
N ARG A 262 29.13 -5.01 -11.23
CA ARG A 262 28.31 -4.20 -12.15
C ARG A 262 27.49 -3.15 -11.40
N LEU A 263 26.94 -3.47 -10.23
CA LEU A 263 26.20 -2.50 -9.42
C LEU A 263 27.12 -1.37 -8.95
N LYS A 264 28.32 -1.69 -8.43
CA LYS A 264 29.34 -0.69 -8.08
C LYS A 264 29.80 0.11 -9.29
N LEU A 265 29.96 -0.54 -10.44
CA LEU A 265 30.34 0.13 -11.69
C LEU A 265 29.29 1.15 -12.15
N ILE A 266 28.00 0.85 -11.99
CA ILE A 266 26.92 1.81 -12.29
C ILE A 266 27.05 3.04 -11.39
N GLU A 267 27.26 2.86 -10.07
CA GLU A 267 27.46 3.99 -9.15
C GLU A 267 28.70 4.81 -9.50
N GLN A 268 29.81 4.16 -9.85
CA GLN A 268 31.03 4.84 -10.28
C GLN A 268 30.81 5.63 -11.57
N TYR A 269 30.13 5.03 -12.55
CA TYR A 269 29.87 5.66 -13.84
C TYR A 269 28.96 6.89 -13.68
N ILE A 270 27.82 6.77 -13.01
CA ILE A 270 26.90 7.93 -12.87
C ILE A 270 27.49 9.06 -12.02
N ASN A 271 28.40 8.75 -11.09
CA ASN A 271 29.06 9.73 -10.22
C ASN A 271 30.45 10.14 -10.73
N ASP A 272 30.82 9.85 -11.98
CA ASP A 272 32.10 10.27 -12.55
C ASP A 272 32.17 11.81 -12.66
N GLU A 273 33.06 12.39 -11.86
CA GLU A 273 33.28 13.82 -11.75
C GLU A 273 33.98 14.44 -12.96
N SER A 274 34.65 13.64 -13.78
CA SER A 274 35.27 14.10 -15.03
C SER A 274 34.23 14.41 -16.12
N LYS A 275 32.98 13.96 -15.92
CA LYS A 275 31.87 14.16 -16.84
C LYS A 275 30.96 15.27 -16.34
N ALA A 276 30.73 16.26 -17.21
CA ALA A 276 29.74 17.30 -16.99
C ALA A 276 28.32 16.70 -16.90
N ASP A 277 27.40 17.39 -16.25
CA ASP A 277 26.06 16.89 -15.97
C ASP A 277 25.29 16.52 -17.24
N GLY A 278 25.37 17.36 -18.27
CA GLY A 278 24.74 17.11 -19.58
C GLY A 278 25.32 15.91 -20.36
N TYR A 279 26.43 15.33 -19.90
CA TYR A 279 26.95 14.09 -20.48
C TYR A 279 25.96 12.93 -20.37
N TYR A 280 25.09 12.94 -19.36
CA TYR A 280 24.14 11.87 -19.07
C TYR A 280 22.72 12.16 -19.60
N ASP A 281 22.54 13.24 -20.35
CA ASP A 281 21.26 13.57 -20.96
C ASP A 281 20.96 12.61 -22.11
N VAL A 282 19.75 12.08 -22.12
CA VAL A 282 19.23 11.15 -23.12
C VAL A 282 17.78 11.49 -23.44
N TYR A 283 17.36 11.14 -24.66
CA TYR A 283 16.06 11.49 -25.20
C TYR A 283 15.31 10.24 -25.63
N TYR A 284 14.01 10.15 -25.34
CA TYR A 284 13.16 9.10 -25.89
C TYR A 284 11.69 9.50 -25.83
N GLY A 285 10.93 9.24 -26.90
CA GLY A 285 9.52 9.60 -26.96
C GLY A 285 9.29 11.11 -26.87
N GLY A 286 10.22 11.92 -27.38
CA GLY A 286 10.18 13.39 -27.30
C GLY A 286 10.38 13.97 -25.89
N GLU A 287 10.80 13.17 -24.92
CA GLU A 287 11.10 13.59 -23.54
C GLU A 287 12.59 13.46 -23.26
N SER A 288 13.13 14.34 -22.42
CA SER A 288 14.54 14.36 -22.01
C SER A 288 14.71 13.93 -20.55
N PHE A 289 15.74 13.13 -20.29
CA PHE A 289 16.09 12.65 -18.96
C PHE A 289 17.60 12.63 -18.76
N ASN A 290 18.03 12.85 -17.52
CA ASN A 290 19.42 12.67 -17.13
C ASN A 290 19.60 11.35 -16.36
N TYR A 291 20.52 10.48 -16.79
CA TYR A 291 20.73 9.20 -16.11
C TYR A 291 21.23 9.34 -14.67
N ARG A 292 22.01 10.39 -14.33
CA ARG A 292 22.44 10.64 -12.96
C ARG A 292 21.25 10.89 -12.03
N ASP A 293 20.23 11.61 -12.51
CA ASP A 293 19.00 11.89 -11.76
C ASP A 293 18.10 10.66 -11.63
N ILE A 294 18.04 9.83 -12.68
CA ILE A 294 17.29 8.58 -12.65
C ILE A 294 17.89 7.64 -11.60
N PHE A 295 19.22 7.43 -11.65
CA PHE A 295 19.93 6.45 -10.83
C PHE A 295 20.28 6.96 -9.43
N ALA A 296 20.09 8.24 -9.13
CA ALA A 296 20.17 8.74 -7.75
C ALA A 296 19.12 8.12 -6.82
N ARG A 297 18.02 7.57 -7.36
CA ARG A 297 16.92 6.99 -6.58
C ARG A 297 17.19 5.56 -6.11
N ALA A 298 16.58 5.18 -4.98
CA ALA A 298 16.84 3.91 -4.29
C ALA A 298 16.24 2.67 -4.99
N GLU A 299 15.08 2.86 -5.63
CA GLU A 299 14.24 1.81 -6.20
C GLU A 299 14.71 1.31 -7.57
N VAL A 300 15.74 1.93 -8.16
CA VAL A 300 16.15 1.64 -9.53
C VAL A 300 16.60 0.18 -9.71
N PHE A 301 17.28 -0.39 -8.71
CA PHE A 301 17.73 -1.77 -8.73
C PHE A 301 16.60 -2.80 -8.53
N ASP A 302 15.40 -2.39 -8.10
CA ASP A 302 14.28 -3.31 -7.85
C ASP A 302 13.73 -3.93 -9.14
N ALA A 303 14.16 -3.42 -10.29
CA ALA A 303 13.92 -3.97 -11.61
C ALA A 303 14.68 -5.28 -11.90
N LEU A 304 15.74 -5.56 -11.14
CA LEU A 304 16.59 -6.71 -11.39
C LEU A 304 15.88 -8.02 -10.97
N PRO A 305 16.18 -9.14 -11.64
CA PRO A 305 15.63 -10.45 -11.30
C PRO A 305 16.17 -10.98 -9.97
N ILE A 306 17.47 -10.83 -9.72
CA ILE A 306 18.13 -11.22 -8.47
C ILE A 306 18.70 -9.97 -7.80
N ILE A 307 18.09 -9.54 -6.69
CA ILE A 307 18.52 -8.38 -5.90
C ILE A 307 17.93 -8.47 -4.50
N PRO A 308 18.59 -7.94 -3.46
CA PRO A 308 17.97 -7.79 -2.15
C PRO A 308 16.84 -6.76 -2.18
N ILE A 309 15.79 -7.04 -1.42
CA ILE A 309 14.64 -6.19 -1.19
C ILE A 309 14.60 -5.89 0.30
N ILE A 310 14.57 -4.60 0.62
CA ILE A 310 14.42 -4.10 1.98
C ILE A 310 12.93 -3.81 2.18
N ASP A 311 12.29 -4.56 3.06
CA ASP A 311 10.83 -4.57 3.24
C ASP A 311 10.46 -4.95 4.68
N GLY A 312 9.35 -4.42 5.17
CA GLY A 312 8.91 -4.52 6.56
C GLY A 312 9.68 -3.61 7.50
N ASN A 313 9.06 -2.48 7.90
CA ASN A 313 9.67 -1.56 8.85
C ASN A 313 9.33 -2.01 10.27
N LEU A 314 10.36 -2.37 11.03
CA LEU A 314 10.20 -2.87 12.40
C LEU A 314 10.32 -1.75 13.43
N GLY A 315 10.91 -0.62 13.07
CA GLY A 315 11.16 0.48 13.99
C GLY A 315 11.88 1.66 13.34
N GLU A 316 11.52 2.85 13.80
CA GLU A 316 12.19 4.11 13.48
C GLU A 316 12.32 4.89 14.79
N THR A 317 13.55 5.27 15.14
CA THR A 317 13.84 5.88 16.44
C THR A 317 14.80 7.04 16.26
N THR A 318 14.56 8.11 17.01
CA THR A 318 15.38 9.32 16.96
C THR A 318 15.76 9.72 18.37
N ASN A 319 17.04 9.62 18.69
CA ASN A 319 17.61 10.11 19.93
C ASN A 319 18.22 11.50 19.70
N ARG A 320 17.54 12.53 20.19
CA ARG A 320 18.01 13.92 20.08
C ARG A 320 19.22 14.23 20.99
N GLU A 321 19.43 13.46 22.06
CA GLU A 321 20.58 13.65 22.95
C GLU A 321 21.87 13.16 22.31
N THR A 322 21.83 11.98 21.67
CA THR A 322 22.99 11.44 20.92
C THR A 322 23.08 11.97 19.49
N GLY A 323 22.00 12.58 18.98
CA GLY A 323 21.92 13.06 17.61
C GLY A 323 21.86 11.92 16.59
N GLU A 324 21.26 10.80 16.94
CA GLU A 324 21.19 9.60 16.10
C GLU A 324 19.76 9.25 15.72
N THR A 325 19.57 8.90 14.45
CA THR A 325 18.33 8.32 13.92
C THR A 325 18.61 6.90 13.44
N GLN A 326 17.81 5.94 13.88
CA GLN A 326 17.95 4.53 13.56
C GLN A 326 16.68 3.99 12.88
N PHE A 327 16.89 3.17 11.85
CA PHE A 327 15.85 2.46 11.11
C PHE A 327 16.10 0.96 11.19
N VAL A 328 15.11 0.19 11.61
CA VAL A 328 15.16 -1.27 11.71
C VAL A 328 14.23 -1.87 10.66
N LEU A 329 14.79 -2.65 9.73
CA LEU A 329 14.14 -3.07 8.50
C LEU A 329 14.36 -4.57 8.26
N GLY A 330 13.45 -5.21 7.52
CA GLY A 330 13.64 -6.59 7.05
C GLY A 330 14.39 -6.69 5.72
N LEU A 331 15.19 -7.75 5.57
CA LEU A 331 15.87 -8.12 4.31
C LEU A 331 15.34 -9.43 3.74
N LYS A 332 14.98 -9.41 2.45
CA LYS A 332 14.66 -10.61 1.66
C LYS A 332 15.34 -10.56 0.29
N MET A 333 15.54 -11.71 -0.33
CA MET A 333 16.03 -11.79 -1.72
C MET A 333 14.88 -11.90 -2.72
N LYS A 334 14.93 -11.08 -3.75
CA LYS A 334 14.18 -11.32 -4.99
C LYS A 334 14.91 -12.40 -5.79
N LEU A 335 14.16 -13.42 -6.23
CA LEU A 335 14.69 -14.62 -6.87
C LEU A 335 14.00 -14.88 -8.22
N ASP A 336 13.87 -13.84 -9.05
CA ASP A 336 13.24 -13.88 -10.38
C ASP A 336 11.82 -14.51 -10.39
N GLY A 337 11.04 -14.23 -9.35
CA GLY A 337 9.65 -14.68 -9.25
C GLY A 337 8.73 -14.01 -10.28
N LYS A 338 7.49 -14.50 -10.39
CA LYS A 338 6.51 -13.97 -11.35
C LYS A 338 5.92 -12.63 -10.93
N VAL A 339 5.81 -11.69 -11.88
CA VAL A 339 5.14 -10.40 -11.72
C VAL A 339 3.65 -10.56 -12.06
N GLN A 340 2.79 -10.46 -11.04
CA GLN A 340 1.34 -10.70 -11.19
C GLN A 340 0.63 -9.62 -12.02
N ALA A 341 1.15 -8.39 -12.03
CA ALA A 341 0.49 -7.23 -12.65
C ALA A 341 0.32 -7.30 -14.19
N ARG A 342 1.03 -8.21 -14.90
CA ARG A 342 0.95 -8.39 -16.36
C ARG A 342 1.34 -9.81 -16.81
N GLY A 343 0.45 -10.78 -16.66
CA GLY A 343 0.64 -12.10 -17.29
C GLY A 343 1.44 -13.12 -16.48
N GLY A 344 1.86 -12.81 -15.25
CA GLY A 344 2.60 -13.75 -14.41
C GLY A 344 3.96 -14.17 -14.98
N LYS A 345 4.63 -13.28 -15.73
CA LYS A 345 5.98 -13.54 -16.28
C LYS A 345 7.06 -13.37 -15.22
N GLU A 346 8.16 -14.10 -15.35
CA GLU A 346 9.36 -13.90 -14.53
C GLU A 346 9.86 -12.46 -14.69
N VAL A 347 10.50 -11.92 -13.65
CA VAL A 347 10.91 -10.51 -13.59
C VAL A 347 11.79 -10.14 -14.77
N PHE A 348 12.73 -11.01 -15.15
CA PHE A 348 13.59 -10.78 -16.30
C PHE A 348 12.77 -10.56 -17.57
N ASP A 349 11.93 -11.53 -17.93
CA ASP A 349 11.11 -11.49 -19.15
C ASP A 349 10.11 -10.32 -19.13
N TYR A 350 9.51 -10.03 -17.96
CA TYR A 350 8.62 -8.89 -17.78
C TYR A 350 9.28 -7.55 -18.11
N ASN A 351 10.52 -7.33 -17.65
CA ASN A 351 11.23 -6.08 -17.93
C ASN A 351 11.77 -6.01 -19.36
N LEU A 352 12.12 -7.14 -19.98
CA LEU A 352 12.45 -7.16 -21.41
C LEU A 352 11.24 -6.72 -22.25
N GLU A 353 10.04 -7.13 -21.86
CA GLU A 353 8.82 -6.71 -22.55
C GLU A 353 8.53 -5.22 -22.41
N ILE A 354 8.82 -4.63 -21.25
CA ILE A 354 8.72 -3.17 -21.09
C ILE A 354 9.63 -2.46 -22.09
N ILE A 355 10.82 -2.99 -22.36
CA ILE A 355 11.77 -2.43 -23.31
C ILE A 355 11.30 -2.61 -24.77
N THR A 356 10.55 -3.67 -25.12
CA THR A 356 10.10 -3.94 -26.51
C THR A 356 8.75 -3.38 -26.89
N HIS A 357 7.83 -3.23 -25.94
CA HIS A 357 6.46 -2.83 -26.25
C HIS A 357 6.43 -1.33 -26.57
N ASN A 358 6.78 -0.96 -27.80
CA ASN A 358 6.71 0.41 -28.31
C ASN A 358 5.46 0.67 -29.16
N ASN A 359 4.81 -0.40 -29.66
CA ASN A 359 3.74 -0.37 -30.68
C ASN A 359 2.47 -1.19 -30.33
N SER A 360 2.03 -1.19 -29.07
CA SER A 360 0.67 -1.68 -28.73
C SER A 360 -0.33 -0.52 -28.76
N GLU A 361 -1.60 -0.79 -29.06
CA GLU A 361 -2.70 0.20 -28.99
C GLU A 361 -2.81 0.84 -27.59
N GLU A 362 -2.47 0.10 -26.51
CA GLU A 362 -2.35 0.63 -25.15
C GLU A 362 -1.27 1.73 -25.03
N ASN A 363 -0.15 1.62 -25.75
CA ASN A 363 0.90 2.63 -25.70
C ASN A 363 0.54 3.88 -26.50
N GLU A 364 -0.28 3.78 -27.55
CA GLU A 364 -0.77 4.97 -28.25
C GLU A 364 -1.68 5.81 -27.36
N ALA A 365 -2.55 5.16 -26.57
CA ALA A 365 -3.35 5.83 -25.55
C ALA A 365 -2.49 6.42 -24.41
N LEU A 366 -1.40 5.75 -24.00
CA LEU A 366 -0.45 6.27 -23.01
C LEU A 366 0.38 7.45 -23.54
N LYS A 367 0.72 7.47 -24.83
CA LYS A 367 1.46 8.54 -25.51
C LYS A 367 0.62 9.81 -25.71
N ALA A 368 -0.71 9.72 -25.69
CA ALA A 368 -1.61 10.87 -25.79
C ALA A 368 -1.60 11.78 -24.55
N ASN A 369 -1.15 11.28 -23.40
CA ASN A 369 -1.02 12.05 -22.16
C ASN A 369 0.46 12.38 -21.87
N PRO A 370 0.87 13.66 -21.83
CA PRO A 370 2.27 14.07 -21.64
C PRO A 370 2.94 13.48 -20.39
N GLU A 371 2.27 13.44 -19.25
CA GLU A 371 2.84 12.91 -17.99
C GLU A 371 3.03 11.39 -18.01
N LYS A 372 2.06 10.68 -18.61
CA LYS A 372 2.15 9.22 -18.80
C LYS A 372 3.24 8.87 -19.81
N LYS A 373 3.36 9.65 -20.89
CA LYS A 373 4.41 9.54 -21.91
C LYS A 373 5.80 9.71 -21.27
N LYS A 374 5.99 10.75 -20.46
CA LYS A 374 7.22 10.98 -19.68
C LYS A 374 7.55 9.82 -18.74
N THR A 375 6.55 9.31 -18.00
CA THR A 375 6.73 8.17 -17.10
C THR A 375 7.10 6.89 -17.86
N TRP A 376 6.47 6.65 -19.00
CA TRP A 376 6.73 5.52 -19.88
C TRP A 376 8.16 5.58 -20.48
N ALA A 377 8.54 6.71 -21.06
CA ALA A 377 9.86 6.90 -21.67
C ALA A 377 10.97 6.74 -20.62
N ARG A 378 10.79 7.33 -19.43
CA ARG A 378 11.69 7.15 -18.30
C ARG A 378 11.85 5.68 -17.93
N LYS A 379 10.76 4.92 -17.86
CA LYS A 379 10.80 3.48 -17.51
C LYS A 379 11.64 2.70 -18.52
N ILE A 380 11.44 2.91 -19.82
CA ILE A 380 12.20 2.21 -20.88
C ILE A 380 13.69 2.53 -20.76
N LEU A 381 14.07 3.81 -20.74
CA LEU A 381 15.47 4.23 -20.63
C LEU A 381 16.15 3.67 -19.38
N THR A 382 15.47 3.73 -18.23
CA THR A 382 15.97 3.18 -16.96
C THR A 382 16.26 1.67 -17.08
N ARG A 383 15.32 0.90 -17.64
CA ARG A 383 15.45 -0.56 -17.78
C ARG A 383 16.52 -0.93 -18.81
N ALA A 384 16.55 -0.25 -19.95
CA ALA A 384 17.54 -0.47 -21.00
C ALA A 384 18.97 -0.23 -20.48
N PHE A 385 19.22 0.90 -19.81
CA PHE A 385 20.51 1.19 -19.19
C PHE A 385 20.90 0.12 -18.17
N LEU A 386 20.01 -0.15 -17.20
CA LEU A 386 20.30 -1.07 -16.11
C LEU A 386 20.59 -2.48 -16.63
N TYR A 387 19.77 -2.98 -17.56
CA TYR A 387 19.94 -4.32 -18.11
C TYR A 387 21.18 -4.40 -19.01
N TYR A 388 21.52 -3.34 -19.76
CA TYR A 388 22.76 -3.29 -20.51
C TYR A 388 23.97 -3.46 -19.60
N PHE A 389 24.09 -2.64 -18.54
CA PHE A 389 25.26 -2.66 -17.66
C PHE A 389 25.41 -3.98 -16.90
N VAL A 390 24.29 -4.56 -16.46
CA VAL A 390 24.27 -5.78 -15.64
C VAL A 390 24.43 -7.05 -16.47
N PHE A 391 23.81 -7.14 -17.67
CA PHE A 391 23.74 -8.41 -18.42
C PHE A 391 24.58 -8.47 -19.69
N SER A 392 25.21 -7.36 -20.11
CA SER A 392 26.17 -7.40 -21.21
C SER A 392 27.38 -8.24 -20.84
N CYS A 393 27.64 -9.27 -21.64
CA CYS A 393 28.60 -10.32 -21.36
C CYS A 393 29.45 -10.67 -22.61
N PRO A 394 30.62 -11.33 -22.41
CA PRO A 394 31.34 -11.93 -23.52
C PRO A 394 30.52 -13.06 -24.15
N ASN A 395 30.84 -13.43 -25.39
CA ASN A 395 30.12 -14.49 -26.11
C ASN A 395 30.38 -15.85 -25.45
N PRO A 396 29.38 -16.47 -24.77
CA PRO A 396 29.57 -17.74 -24.08
C PRO A 396 29.76 -18.92 -25.03
N ASN A 397 29.43 -18.75 -26.32
CA ASN A 397 29.61 -19.76 -27.37
C ASN A 397 30.99 -19.65 -28.07
N GLY A 398 31.87 -18.77 -27.61
CA GLY A 398 33.23 -18.65 -28.13
C GLY A 398 34.07 -19.88 -27.76
N LYS A 399 34.94 -20.34 -28.67
CA LYS A 399 35.77 -21.54 -28.48
C LYS A 399 36.67 -21.50 -27.23
N ASN A 400 36.97 -20.30 -26.71
CA ASN A 400 37.85 -20.07 -25.56
C ASN A 400 37.13 -19.36 -24.38
N TYR A 401 35.80 -19.41 -24.32
CA TYR A 401 35.06 -18.76 -23.24
C TYR A 401 35.24 -19.51 -21.92
N HIS A 402 35.65 -18.78 -20.89
CA HIS A 402 35.66 -19.21 -19.50
C HIS A 402 34.72 -18.32 -18.68
N SER A 403 34.11 -18.87 -17.63
CA SER A 403 33.23 -18.08 -16.76
C SER A 403 33.95 -16.87 -16.15
N ASP A 404 35.26 -16.96 -15.89
CA ASP A 404 36.07 -15.84 -15.37
C ASP A 404 36.14 -14.64 -16.34
N ASP A 405 35.90 -14.85 -17.64
CA ASP A 405 35.85 -13.78 -18.64
C ASP A 405 34.74 -12.76 -18.36
N GLU A 406 33.69 -13.16 -17.63
CA GLU A 406 32.61 -12.25 -17.19
C GLU A 406 33.16 -11.08 -16.34
N LEU A 407 34.09 -11.37 -15.44
CA LEU A 407 34.68 -10.38 -14.54
C LEU A 407 35.55 -9.36 -15.28
N ASN A 408 36.11 -9.76 -16.42
CA ASN A 408 36.97 -8.93 -17.26
C ASN A 408 36.19 -8.09 -18.27
N TYR A 409 34.91 -8.37 -18.49
CA TYR A 409 34.10 -7.62 -19.45
C TYR A 409 33.84 -6.19 -18.94
N LYS A 410 34.16 -5.20 -19.77
CA LYS A 410 33.97 -3.77 -19.50
C LYS A 410 32.80 -3.24 -20.36
N PRO A 411 31.64 -2.91 -19.77
CA PRO A 411 30.46 -2.46 -20.53
C PRO A 411 30.57 -1.00 -20.97
N ILE A 412 31.27 -0.14 -20.21
CA ILE A 412 31.30 1.32 -20.42
C ILE A 412 31.79 1.70 -21.82
N PRO A 413 32.96 1.23 -22.32
CA PRO A 413 33.46 1.69 -23.62
C PRO A 413 32.47 1.42 -24.75
N LYS A 414 31.88 0.22 -24.77
CA LYS A 414 30.89 -0.14 -25.79
C LYS A 414 29.58 0.63 -25.64
N PHE A 415 29.18 0.95 -24.41
CA PHE A 415 28.00 1.77 -24.15
C PHE A 415 28.21 3.21 -24.66
N ASP A 416 29.34 3.82 -24.30
CA ASP A 416 29.69 5.20 -24.65
C ASP A 416 29.89 5.38 -26.16
N GLU A 417 30.47 4.37 -26.84
CA GLU A 417 30.72 4.42 -28.28
C GLU A 417 29.47 4.12 -29.11
N ASN A 418 28.63 3.15 -28.69
CA ASN A 418 27.61 2.57 -29.58
C ASN A 418 26.17 2.80 -29.12
N VAL A 419 25.93 3.11 -27.84
CA VAL A 419 24.57 3.21 -27.28
C VAL A 419 24.26 4.64 -26.88
N LEU A 420 25.08 5.26 -26.03
CA LEU A 420 24.87 6.61 -25.53
C LEU A 420 24.70 7.65 -26.64
N PRO A 421 25.48 7.65 -27.74
CA PRO A 421 25.33 8.64 -28.80
C PRO A 421 23.96 8.56 -29.49
N VAL A 422 23.44 7.35 -29.68
CA VAL A 422 22.11 7.14 -30.30
C VAL A 422 21.00 7.55 -29.33
N LEU A 423 21.16 7.30 -28.03
CA LEU A 423 20.21 7.77 -27.01
C LEU A 423 20.22 9.30 -26.84
N LYS A 424 21.34 9.96 -27.17
CA LYS A 424 21.45 11.42 -27.23
C LYS A 424 20.83 12.02 -28.50
N GLY A 425 20.74 11.24 -29.57
CA GLY A 425 20.10 11.65 -30.81
C GLY A 425 18.58 11.80 -30.69
N ASP A 426 17.96 12.36 -31.72
CA ASP A 426 16.52 12.60 -31.83
C ASP A 426 15.75 11.47 -32.55
N ASN A 427 16.46 10.47 -33.08
CA ASN A 427 15.86 9.38 -33.84
C ASN A 427 15.41 8.20 -32.96
N ASP A 428 14.13 8.14 -32.63
CA ASP A 428 13.56 7.07 -31.81
C ASP A 428 13.55 5.68 -32.51
N ASP A 429 13.51 5.62 -33.85
CA ASP A 429 13.56 4.35 -34.58
C ASP A 429 14.94 3.66 -34.46
N GLU A 430 16.02 4.44 -34.40
CA GLU A 430 17.37 3.93 -34.16
C GLU A 430 17.54 3.42 -32.72
N LYS A 431 16.95 4.13 -31.75
CA LYS A 431 16.92 3.69 -30.34
C LYS A 431 16.17 2.37 -30.20
N ASP A 432 15.03 2.24 -30.89
CA ASP A 432 14.25 1.01 -30.95
C ASP A 432 15.02 -0.16 -31.56
N LYS A 433 15.87 0.09 -32.58
CA LYS A 433 16.77 -0.93 -33.14
C LYS A 433 17.80 -1.39 -32.10
N ILE A 434 18.39 -0.46 -31.33
CA ILE A 434 19.32 -0.81 -30.24
C ILE A 434 18.61 -1.64 -29.18
N PHE A 435 17.41 -1.26 -28.76
CA PHE A 435 16.64 -1.98 -27.75
C PHE A 435 16.28 -3.40 -28.19
N ARG A 436 15.90 -3.60 -29.46
CA ARG A 436 15.70 -4.94 -30.03
C ARG A 436 17.00 -5.75 -30.06
N GLY A 437 18.10 -5.14 -30.52
CA GLY A 437 19.41 -5.79 -30.58
C GLY A 437 19.96 -6.21 -29.21
N LEU A 438 19.72 -5.40 -28.17
CA LEU A 438 20.03 -5.73 -26.78
C LEU A 438 19.36 -7.04 -26.35
N ILE A 439 18.06 -7.16 -26.64
CA ILE A 439 17.23 -8.29 -26.23
C ILE A 439 17.59 -9.56 -27.00
N GLU A 440 17.84 -9.44 -28.30
CA GLU A 440 18.39 -10.52 -29.11
C GLU A 440 19.75 -10.98 -28.57
N GLY A 441 20.61 -10.04 -28.17
CA GLY A 441 21.88 -10.31 -27.51
C GLY A 441 21.72 -11.13 -26.22
N PHE A 442 20.79 -10.73 -25.34
CA PHE A 442 20.53 -11.46 -24.10
C PHE A 442 20.04 -12.88 -24.32
N LYS A 443 19.20 -13.10 -25.34
CA LYS A 443 18.75 -14.44 -25.75
C LYS A 443 19.92 -15.26 -26.32
N LYS A 444 20.70 -14.67 -27.24
CA LYS A 444 21.84 -15.31 -27.90
C LYS A 444 22.94 -15.72 -26.91
N TYR A 445 23.20 -14.90 -25.91
CA TYR A 445 24.25 -15.12 -24.91
C TYR A 445 23.73 -15.76 -23.61
N GLY A 446 22.52 -16.30 -23.63
CA GLY A 446 22.04 -17.18 -22.57
C GLY A 446 21.92 -16.54 -21.18
N VAL A 447 21.56 -15.26 -21.12
CA VAL A 447 21.45 -14.50 -19.85
C VAL A 447 20.47 -15.19 -18.89
N LYS A 448 19.37 -15.73 -19.40
CA LYS A 448 18.39 -16.46 -18.58
C LYS A 448 19.02 -17.66 -17.86
N GLN A 449 19.89 -18.44 -18.53
CA GLN A 449 20.57 -19.55 -17.84
C GLN A 449 21.56 -19.08 -16.77
N LYS A 450 22.18 -17.91 -16.95
CA LYS A 450 23.06 -17.31 -15.93
C LYS A 450 22.27 -16.87 -14.69
N ILE A 451 21.11 -16.24 -14.90
CA ILE A 451 20.17 -15.85 -13.83
C ILE A 451 19.71 -17.10 -13.06
N GLU A 452 19.35 -18.17 -13.77
CA GLU A 452 18.94 -19.44 -13.16
C GLU A 452 20.03 -20.06 -12.27
N LYS A 453 21.29 -20.06 -12.74
CA LYS A 453 22.43 -20.54 -11.94
C LYS A 453 22.67 -19.68 -10.71
N LEU A 454 22.67 -18.35 -10.87
CA LEU A 454 22.80 -17.40 -9.76
C LEU A 454 21.66 -17.58 -8.73
N ARG A 455 20.42 -17.74 -9.22
CA ARG A 455 19.24 -18.02 -8.39
C ARG A 455 19.45 -19.30 -7.58
N GLY A 456 19.92 -20.36 -8.21
CA GLY A 456 20.23 -21.64 -7.56
C GLY A 456 21.28 -21.48 -6.46
N LEU A 457 22.39 -20.79 -6.74
CA LEU A 457 23.44 -20.52 -5.75
C LEU A 457 22.90 -19.80 -4.51
N VAL A 458 22.24 -18.65 -4.72
CA VAL A 458 21.73 -17.80 -3.64
C VAL A 458 20.67 -18.55 -2.83
N ARG A 459 19.74 -19.25 -3.50
CA ARG A 459 18.72 -20.07 -2.84
C ARG A 459 19.33 -21.14 -1.96
N ASN A 460 20.27 -21.92 -2.50
CA ASN A 460 20.96 -22.99 -1.78
C ASN A 460 21.72 -22.47 -0.56
N PHE A 461 22.30 -21.27 -0.65
CA PHE A 461 22.97 -20.65 0.49
C PHE A 461 21.97 -20.23 1.58
N LEU A 462 20.87 -19.58 1.20
CA LEU A 462 19.86 -19.09 2.13
C LEU A 462 19.08 -20.21 2.83
N ASP A 463 19.02 -21.40 2.23
CA ASP A 463 18.43 -22.61 2.82
C ASP A 463 19.32 -23.28 3.88
N ARG A 464 20.57 -22.84 4.05
CA ARG A 464 21.48 -23.41 5.05
C ARG A 464 21.05 -23.07 6.48
N GLY A 465 21.19 -24.06 7.37
CA GLY A 465 21.00 -23.89 8.81
C GLY A 465 22.11 -23.10 9.50
N LYS A 466 23.31 -22.97 8.90
CA LYS A 466 24.42 -22.20 9.49
C LYS A 466 24.00 -20.73 9.66
N LYS A 467 24.26 -20.16 10.85
CA LYS A 467 24.05 -18.73 11.13
C LYS A 467 25.06 -17.91 10.32
N LEU A 468 24.58 -16.89 9.63
CA LEU A 468 25.41 -15.87 8.99
C LEU A 468 26.00 -14.97 10.08
N PRO A 469 27.30 -14.64 10.05
CA PRO A 469 27.88 -13.74 11.03
C PRO A 469 27.31 -12.33 10.90
N ASN A 470 27.40 -11.55 11.98
CA ASN A 470 27.00 -10.15 11.96
C ASN A 470 27.96 -9.35 11.07
N CYS A 471 27.41 -8.46 10.24
CA CYS A 471 28.15 -7.53 9.41
C CYS A 471 27.84 -6.10 9.86
N ILE A 472 28.86 -5.26 10.03
CA ILE A 472 28.71 -3.83 10.34
C ILE A 472 29.65 -3.06 9.42
N GLU A 473 29.06 -2.20 8.60
CA GLU A 473 29.76 -1.36 7.63
C GLU A 473 29.52 0.11 7.95
N ARG A 474 30.59 0.90 8.00
CA ARG A 474 30.52 2.35 8.23
C ARG A 474 30.59 3.11 6.91
N ARG A 475 29.79 4.16 6.78
CA ARG A 475 29.68 5.01 5.60
C ARG A 475 29.56 6.48 6.00
N GLU A 476 29.96 7.36 5.12
CA GLU A 476 29.77 8.81 5.27
C GLU A 476 28.81 9.30 4.18
N ILE A 477 27.73 9.98 4.59
CA ILE A 477 26.83 10.68 3.68
C ILE A 477 27.43 12.04 3.36
N CYS A 478 27.83 12.25 2.13
CA CYS A 478 28.50 13.47 1.70
C CYS A 478 27.60 14.35 0.81
N ILE A 479 27.58 15.66 1.08
CA ILE A 479 27.01 16.67 0.18
C ILE A 479 28.14 17.27 -0.66
N ASN A 480 28.08 17.13 -1.98
CA ASN A 480 29.13 17.55 -2.90
C ASN A 480 29.26 19.09 -2.97
N LYS A 481 30.49 19.61 -2.96
CA LYS A 481 30.81 21.05 -3.11
C LYS A 481 30.26 21.68 -4.39
N ARG A 482 30.08 20.91 -5.46
CA ARG A 482 29.49 21.37 -6.73
C ARG A 482 28.05 21.86 -6.62
N ILE A 483 27.36 21.61 -5.50
CA ILE A 483 26.03 22.19 -5.29
C ILE A 483 26.08 23.71 -5.10
N ILE A 484 27.23 24.25 -4.68
CA ILE A 484 27.46 25.66 -4.42
C ILE A 484 27.88 26.35 -5.73
N LYS A 485 27.22 27.47 -6.05
CA LYS A 485 27.61 28.34 -7.17
C LYS A 485 28.95 29.03 -6.88
N THR A 486 29.76 29.20 -7.91
CA THR A 486 31.09 29.84 -7.80
C THR A 486 31.16 31.19 -8.51
N ASP A 487 30.05 31.71 -9.03
CA ASP A 487 30.00 33.00 -9.71
C ASP A 487 29.66 34.14 -8.74
N ASP A 488 30.49 35.18 -8.74
CA ASP A 488 30.45 36.25 -7.74
C ASP A 488 29.11 37.01 -7.74
N ASP A 489 28.59 37.32 -8.93
CA ASP A 489 27.29 38.00 -9.11
C ASP A 489 26.13 37.22 -8.45
N SER A 490 26.12 35.88 -8.56
CA SER A 490 25.10 35.07 -7.88
C SER A 490 25.26 35.11 -6.37
N LEU A 491 26.49 35.09 -5.85
CA LEU A 491 26.75 35.11 -4.41
C LEU A 491 26.30 36.43 -3.76
N PHE A 492 26.61 37.58 -4.38
CA PHE A 492 26.13 38.89 -3.92
C PHE A 492 24.61 39.07 -4.02
N GLN A 493 23.95 38.34 -4.91
CA GLN A 493 22.48 38.28 -4.98
C GLN A 493 21.87 37.30 -3.97
N GLY A 494 22.69 36.59 -3.18
CA GLY A 494 22.26 35.56 -2.23
C GLY A 494 21.80 34.26 -2.89
N ASN A 495 22.24 33.97 -4.12
CA ASN A 495 21.98 32.73 -4.85
C ASN A 495 23.16 31.76 -4.67
N PHE A 496 23.23 31.11 -3.51
CA PHE A 496 24.34 30.23 -3.13
C PHE A 496 24.38 28.87 -3.85
N PHE A 497 23.25 28.42 -4.42
CA PHE A 497 23.09 27.07 -4.95
C PHE A 497 22.65 27.09 -6.42
N HIS A 498 22.85 25.97 -7.12
CA HIS A 498 22.31 25.79 -8.47
C HIS A 498 20.78 25.96 -8.53
N ASP A 499 20.30 26.57 -9.63
CA ASP A 499 18.88 26.93 -9.82
C ASP A 499 17.95 25.71 -9.83
N ASP A 500 18.50 24.52 -10.15
CA ASP A 500 17.81 23.23 -10.01
C ASP A 500 17.17 23.04 -8.63
N LEU A 501 17.75 23.61 -7.56
CA LEU A 501 17.19 23.47 -6.22
C LEU A 501 15.82 24.16 -6.12
N ARG A 502 15.69 25.38 -6.69
CA ARG A 502 14.43 26.13 -6.75
C ARG A 502 13.41 25.51 -7.68
N GLU A 503 13.83 25.06 -8.86
CA GLU A 503 12.94 24.56 -9.89
C GLU A 503 12.48 23.12 -9.61
N ASN A 504 13.38 22.26 -9.14
CA ASN A 504 13.12 20.86 -8.84
C ASN A 504 14.18 20.30 -7.88
N TYR A 505 14.07 20.62 -6.59
CA TYR A 505 15.02 20.22 -5.56
C TYR A 505 15.40 18.72 -5.55
N LYS A 506 14.51 17.82 -6.03
CA LYS A 506 14.83 16.38 -6.14
C LYS A 506 15.89 16.05 -7.18
N LYS A 507 16.15 16.90 -8.17
CA LYS A 507 17.30 16.74 -9.09
C LYS A 507 18.62 16.84 -8.34
N CYS A 508 18.67 17.62 -7.24
CA CYS A 508 19.87 17.80 -6.44
C CYS A 508 20.29 16.54 -5.66
N LEU A 509 19.52 15.44 -5.70
CA LEU A 509 19.95 14.13 -5.19
C LEU A 509 21.23 13.61 -5.86
N ARG A 510 21.55 14.13 -7.05
CA ARG A 510 22.83 13.86 -7.73
C ARG A 510 24.05 14.36 -6.96
N TYR A 511 23.88 15.34 -6.07
CA TYR A 511 24.97 15.91 -5.25
C TYR A 511 25.13 15.21 -3.90
N ILE A 512 24.24 14.27 -3.54
CA ILE A 512 24.36 13.45 -2.34
C ILE A 512 24.94 12.09 -2.72
N PHE A 513 26.10 11.76 -2.16
CA PHE A 513 26.82 10.52 -2.42
C PHE A 513 27.31 9.87 -1.13
N LEU A 514 27.60 8.58 -1.20
CA LEU A 514 28.10 7.79 -0.07
C LEU A 514 29.55 7.42 -0.33
N VAL A 515 30.38 7.45 0.73
CA VAL A 515 31.76 6.95 0.70
C VAL A 515 32.04 6.07 1.91
N GLU A 516 33.11 5.28 1.82
CA GLU A 516 33.68 4.58 2.98
C GLU A 516 34.19 5.59 4.04
N GLU A 517 34.34 5.13 5.28
CA GLU A 517 34.71 5.97 6.43
C GLU A 517 35.98 6.80 6.16
N GLY A 518 35.87 8.13 6.31
CA GLY A 518 36.98 9.06 6.12
C GLY A 518 36.54 10.47 5.68
N VAL A 519 37.47 11.42 5.75
CA VAL A 519 37.20 12.80 5.35
C VAL A 519 37.28 12.93 3.82
N SER A 520 36.14 13.15 3.18
CA SER A 520 36.09 13.52 1.76
C SER A 520 36.37 15.01 1.54
N ASN A 521 37.47 15.32 0.83
CA ASN A 521 37.83 16.68 0.40
C ASN A 521 36.80 17.31 -0.56
N ARG A 522 35.88 16.51 -1.10
CA ARG A 522 34.85 16.92 -2.07
C ARG A 522 33.52 17.29 -1.42
N ALA A 523 33.37 17.04 -0.13
CA ALA A 523 32.13 17.30 0.59
C ALA A 523 32.12 18.68 1.26
N VAL A 524 30.96 19.34 1.25
CA VAL A 524 30.65 20.53 2.05
C VAL A 524 30.31 20.12 3.48
N CYS A 525 29.55 19.03 3.62
CA CYS A 525 29.06 18.49 4.88
C CYS A 525 29.02 16.96 4.79
N GLN A 526 29.24 16.31 5.93
CA GLN A 526 29.28 14.85 6.09
C GLN A 526 28.45 14.42 7.29
N LEU A 527 27.66 13.36 7.13
CA LEU A 527 26.96 12.71 8.23
C LEU A 527 27.41 11.25 8.34
N PRO A 528 27.86 10.80 9.52
CA PRO A 528 28.25 9.41 9.72
C PRO A 528 27.02 8.51 9.66
N ALA A 529 27.18 7.35 9.04
CA ALA A 529 26.16 6.31 8.96
C ALA A 529 26.76 4.91 9.19
N SER A 530 25.95 3.99 9.70
CA SER A 530 26.30 2.58 9.81
C SER A 530 25.19 1.69 9.27
N ILE A 531 25.60 0.60 8.63
CA ILE A 531 24.73 -0.44 8.06
C ILE A 531 25.09 -1.73 8.78
N LYS A 532 24.16 -2.26 9.57
CA LYS A 532 24.31 -3.50 10.33
C LYS A 532 23.36 -4.56 9.78
N ILE A 533 23.87 -5.77 9.55
CA ILE A 533 23.11 -6.93 9.09
C ILE A 533 23.26 -8.07 10.09
N GLU A 534 22.13 -8.60 10.56
CA GLU A 534 22.07 -9.65 11.58
C GLU A 534 21.22 -10.83 11.11
N ASP A 535 21.60 -12.05 11.50
CA ASP A 535 20.87 -13.28 11.23
C ASP A 535 20.16 -13.80 12.48
N ILE A 536 18.87 -13.48 12.57
CA ILE A 536 18.02 -13.84 13.69
C ILE A 536 17.35 -15.20 13.45
N ARG A 537 17.38 -16.06 14.47
CA ARG A 537 16.88 -17.44 14.43
C ARG A 537 15.75 -17.65 15.43
N TYR A 538 14.71 -18.34 14.97
CA TYR A 538 13.52 -18.67 15.75
C TYR A 538 13.50 -20.16 16.04
N PHE A 539 13.26 -20.53 17.29
CA PHE A 539 13.20 -21.91 17.76
C PHE A 539 11.81 -22.21 18.31
N GLU A 540 11.48 -23.48 18.44
CA GLU A 540 10.23 -23.93 19.06
C GLU A 540 10.24 -23.59 20.56
N GLY A 541 9.21 -22.89 21.02
CA GLY A 541 8.94 -22.65 22.44
C GLY A 541 8.22 -23.81 23.10
N SER A 542 7.94 -23.68 24.40
CA SER A 542 7.25 -24.72 25.16
C SER A 542 5.72 -24.64 25.06
N ASP A 543 5.16 -23.46 24.83
CA ASP A 543 3.70 -23.28 24.81
C ASP A 543 3.07 -23.69 23.47
N ARG A 544 2.04 -24.53 23.55
CA ARG A 544 1.27 -25.02 22.41
C ARG A 544 -0.18 -25.14 22.80
N GLN A 545 -1.05 -24.44 22.07
CA GLN A 545 -2.48 -24.38 22.36
C GLN A 545 -3.29 -24.88 21.16
N SER A 546 -4.43 -25.50 21.45
CA SER A 546 -5.38 -25.97 20.44
C SER A 546 -6.80 -25.53 20.74
N PHE A 547 -7.53 -25.21 19.67
CA PHE A 547 -8.88 -24.67 19.76
C PHE A 547 -9.66 -25.02 18.51
N GLN A 548 -10.96 -24.78 18.57
CA GLN A 548 -11.88 -24.98 17.46
C GLN A 548 -12.75 -23.74 17.24
N TRP A 549 -13.34 -23.62 16.05
CA TRP A 549 -14.38 -22.62 15.81
C TRP A 549 -15.48 -23.11 14.88
N GLU A 550 -16.64 -22.47 15.00
CA GLU A 550 -17.83 -22.69 14.17
C GLU A 550 -18.51 -21.36 13.81
N TYR A 551 -19.32 -21.36 12.76
CA TYR A 551 -20.12 -20.20 12.37
C TYR A 551 -21.30 -20.01 13.31
N ASP A 552 -21.56 -18.76 13.69
CA ASP A 552 -22.75 -18.37 14.44
C ASP A 552 -23.74 -17.66 13.50
N VAL A 553 -24.55 -18.46 12.80
CA VAL A 553 -25.40 -18.02 11.67
C VAL A 553 -26.90 -18.10 11.96
N GLU A 554 -27.29 -18.45 13.19
CA GLU A 554 -28.67 -18.47 13.61
C GLU A 554 -29.29 -17.06 13.49
N GLY A 555 -30.55 -16.97 13.05
CA GLY A 555 -31.24 -15.70 12.83
C GLY A 555 -30.83 -14.95 11.56
N ILE A 556 -29.64 -15.18 11.01
CA ILE A 556 -29.13 -14.40 9.87
C ILE A 556 -29.97 -14.64 8.60
N LYS A 557 -30.52 -13.55 8.08
CA LYS A 557 -31.22 -13.45 6.80
C LYS A 557 -30.25 -13.05 5.70
N THR A 558 -30.63 -13.22 4.44
CA THR A 558 -29.75 -12.96 3.31
C THR A 558 -30.50 -12.41 2.11
N LEU A 559 -29.96 -11.33 1.54
CA LEU A 559 -30.39 -10.73 0.27
C LEU A 559 -29.19 -10.66 -0.69
N PRO A 560 -28.99 -11.65 -1.58
CA PRO A 560 -27.86 -11.64 -2.48
C PRO A 560 -27.98 -10.56 -3.57
N VAL A 561 -26.85 -9.94 -3.91
CA VAL A 561 -26.71 -9.00 -5.03
C VAL A 561 -25.74 -9.58 -6.03
N MET A 562 -26.16 -9.70 -7.28
CA MET A 562 -25.35 -10.22 -8.36
C MET A 562 -25.01 -9.12 -9.37
N TRP A 563 -23.77 -9.13 -9.87
CA TRP A 563 -23.38 -8.31 -11.01
C TRP A 563 -22.78 -9.19 -12.10
N ILE A 564 -23.32 -9.10 -13.31
CA ILE A 564 -22.90 -9.97 -14.41
C ILE A 564 -22.70 -9.18 -15.71
N PRO A 565 -21.68 -9.51 -16.52
CA PRO A 565 -21.58 -9.05 -17.89
C PRO A 565 -22.77 -9.55 -18.72
N ASP A 566 -23.29 -8.69 -19.59
CA ASP A 566 -24.34 -9.07 -20.55
C ASP A 566 -23.74 -9.74 -21.79
N THR A 567 -23.09 -10.89 -21.58
CA THR A 567 -22.50 -11.73 -22.63
C THR A 567 -23.15 -13.10 -22.62
N ASP A 568 -23.15 -13.80 -23.75
CA ASP A 568 -23.79 -15.12 -23.85
C ASP A 568 -23.15 -16.15 -22.94
N THR A 569 -21.82 -16.11 -22.79
CA THR A 569 -21.08 -17.02 -21.90
C THR A 569 -21.45 -16.78 -20.44
N CYS A 570 -21.45 -15.52 -19.98
CA CYS A 570 -21.86 -15.18 -18.61
C CYS A 570 -23.33 -15.54 -18.38
N ARG A 571 -24.23 -15.20 -19.31
CA ARG A 571 -25.67 -15.50 -19.20
C ARG A 571 -25.93 -16.99 -19.05
N ARG A 572 -25.23 -17.84 -19.81
CA ARG A 572 -25.32 -19.30 -19.68
C ARG A 572 -24.88 -19.78 -18.29
N ILE A 573 -23.71 -19.35 -17.81
CA ILE A 573 -23.18 -19.78 -16.51
C ILE A 573 -24.02 -19.26 -15.35
N TYR A 574 -24.49 -18.01 -15.43
CA TYR A 574 -25.48 -17.44 -14.53
C TYR A 574 -26.75 -18.31 -14.47
N HIS A 575 -27.29 -18.70 -15.63
CA HIS A 575 -28.50 -19.52 -15.70
C HIS A 575 -28.31 -20.90 -15.07
N GLU A 576 -27.24 -21.61 -15.44
CA GLU A 576 -26.92 -22.95 -14.94
C GLU A 576 -26.68 -23.00 -13.42
N ASN A 577 -26.00 -21.98 -12.86
CA ASN A 577 -25.52 -22.04 -11.47
C ASN A 577 -26.41 -21.31 -10.46
N PHE A 578 -27.20 -20.32 -10.90
CA PHE A 578 -28.02 -19.50 -10.01
C PHE A 578 -29.52 -19.63 -10.30
N VAL A 579 -29.91 -19.54 -11.58
CA VAL A 579 -31.33 -19.54 -11.98
C VAL A 579 -31.97 -20.92 -11.82
N GLN A 580 -31.35 -21.96 -12.35
CA GLN A 580 -31.86 -23.34 -12.23
C GLN A 580 -31.93 -23.84 -10.78
N LYS A 581 -31.13 -23.23 -9.88
CA LYS A 581 -31.18 -23.48 -8.44
C LYS A 581 -32.33 -22.76 -7.74
N GLY A 582 -33.03 -21.87 -8.43
CA GLY A 582 -34.16 -21.11 -7.91
C GLY A 582 -33.76 -20.06 -6.88
N TYR A 583 -32.50 -19.59 -6.90
CA TYR A 583 -32.03 -18.55 -5.99
C TYR A 583 -32.75 -17.22 -6.21
N LYS A 584 -32.95 -16.50 -5.12
CA LYS A 584 -33.53 -15.16 -5.10
C LYS A 584 -32.42 -14.13 -4.92
N PHE A 585 -32.44 -13.04 -5.70
CA PHE A 585 -31.39 -12.02 -5.67
C PHE A 585 -31.75 -10.79 -6.50
N MET A 586 -31.02 -9.69 -6.26
CA MET A 586 -30.98 -8.52 -7.15
C MET A 586 -29.89 -8.72 -8.21
N LEU A 587 -30.13 -8.29 -9.46
CA LEU A 587 -29.20 -8.45 -10.57
C LEU A 587 -28.89 -7.13 -11.27
N PHE A 588 -27.62 -6.76 -11.28
CA PHE A 588 -27.07 -5.65 -12.07
C PHE A 588 -26.33 -6.21 -13.30
N SER A 589 -26.88 -5.96 -14.49
CA SER A 589 -26.21 -6.31 -15.75
C SER A 589 -25.39 -5.13 -16.27
N TYR A 590 -24.26 -5.42 -16.93
CA TYR A 590 -23.40 -4.39 -17.51
C TYR A 590 -22.69 -4.87 -18.77
N ASN A 591 -22.26 -3.93 -19.62
CA ASN A 591 -21.40 -4.23 -20.75
C ASN A 591 -19.92 -4.16 -20.33
N ASN A 592 -19.22 -5.30 -20.35
CA ASN A 592 -17.81 -5.38 -19.93
C ASN A 592 -16.84 -4.68 -20.89
N GLU A 593 -17.25 -4.36 -22.11
CA GLU A 593 -16.42 -3.68 -23.12
C GLU A 593 -16.54 -2.14 -23.09
N ARG A 594 -17.53 -1.60 -22.37
CA ARG A 594 -17.88 -0.17 -22.38
C ARG A 594 -16.71 0.78 -22.07
N LEU A 595 -15.81 0.35 -21.19
CA LEU A 595 -14.67 1.13 -20.69
C LEU A 595 -13.32 0.70 -21.30
N LYS A 596 -13.30 -0.10 -22.36
CA LYS A 596 -12.06 -0.37 -23.11
C LYS A 596 -11.48 0.92 -23.73
N SER A 597 -10.23 0.88 -24.19
CA SER A 597 -9.61 1.94 -24.99
C SER A 597 -9.54 1.57 -26.48
N GLY A 598 -9.89 2.50 -27.39
CA GLY A 598 -9.87 2.27 -28.85
C GLY A 598 -10.73 3.24 -29.67
N LYS A 599 -10.67 3.13 -31.01
CA LYS A 599 -11.56 3.88 -31.93
C LYS A 599 -13.02 3.47 -31.68
N ASN A 600 -13.91 4.44 -31.46
CA ASN A 600 -15.34 4.28 -31.11
C ASN A 600 -15.64 3.92 -29.64
N GLN A 601 -14.72 4.16 -28.70
CA GLN A 601 -14.93 3.91 -27.26
C GLN A 601 -14.95 5.21 -26.45
N LEU A 602 -15.40 5.15 -25.18
CA LEU A 602 -15.57 6.33 -24.33
C LEU A 602 -14.23 7.03 -24.08
N ASN A 603 -14.16 8.34 -24.32
CA ASN A 603 -13.00 9.14 -23.92
C ASN A 603 -12.92 9.32 -22.39
N SER A 604 -11.87 9.97 -21.87
CA SER A 604 -11.67 10.13 -20.42
C SER A 604 -12.85 10.81 -19.71
N THR A 605 -13.39 11.87 -20.31
CA THR A 605 -14.56 12.60 -19.80
C THR A 605 -15.80 11.72 -19.77
N GLN A 606 -16.10 11.04 -20.87
CA GLN A 606 -17.26 10.17 -20.98
C GLN A 606 -17.14 8.96 -20.03
N ALA A 607 -15.94 8.43 -19.86
CA ALA A 607 -15.65 7.35 -18.93
C ALA A 607 -15.82 7.80 -17.47
N PHE A 608 -15.44 9.03 -17.10
CA PHE A 608 -15.75 9.60 -15.78
C PHE A 608 -17.25 9.70 -15.56
N ILE A 609 -18.00 10.27 -16.52
CA ILE A 609 -19.46 10.42 -16.44
C ILE A 609 -20.14 9.07 -16.24
N TYR A 610 -19.78 8.07 -17.05
CA TYR A 610 -20.30 6.71 -16.93
C TYR A 610 -20.05 6.12 -15.52
N ARG A 611 -18.82 6.25 -15.00
CA ARG A 611 -18.47 5.76 -13.66
C ARG A 611 -19.23 6.51 -12.57
N PHE A 612 -19.33 7.83 -12.67
CA PHE A 612 -20.06 8.66 -11.72
C PHE A 612 -21.54 8.27 -11.64
N THR A 613 -22.20 8.13 -12.80
CA THR A 613 -23.60 7.70 -12.85
C THR A 613 -23.78 6.30 -12.26
N TRP A 614 -22.88 5.36 -12.56
CA TRP A 614 -22.90 4.04 -11.93
C TRP A 614 -22.77 4.12 -10.41
N ILE A 615 -21.81 4.89 -9.90
CA ILE A 615 -21.59 5.07 -8.45
C ILE A 615 -22.86 5.57 -7.77
N LEU A 616 -23.44 6.65 -8.29
CA LEU A 616 -24.62 7.28 -7.69
C LEU A 616 -25.85 6.38 -7.76
N LEU A 617 -26.20 5.89 -8.95
CA LEU A 617 -27.45 5.14 -9.13
C LEU A 617 -27.40 3.78 -8.45
N SER A 618 -26.26 3.09 -8.47
CA SER A 618 -26.17 1.78 -7.80
C SER A 618 -26.24 1.91 -6.28
N TYR A 619 -25.67 2.97 -5.71
CA TYR A 619 -25.82 3.29 -4.29
C TYR A 619 -27.29 3.56 -3.94
N LEU A 620 -27.94 4.50 -4.64
CA LEU A 620 -29.33 4.87 -4.34
C LEU A 620 -30.31 3.72 -4.56
N CYS A 621 -30.18 2.95 -5.64
CA CYS A 621 -31.05 1.79 -5.88
C CYS A 621 -30.92 0.76 -4.76
N LEU A 622 -29.69 0.44 -4.33
CA LEU A 622 -29.50 -0.49 -3.21
C LEU A 622 -30.01 0.10 -1.89
N LEU A 623 -29.77 1.38 -1.63
CA LEU A 623 -30.24 2.05 -0.42
C LEU A 623 -31.76 1.97 -0.30
N ILE A 624 -32.49 2.35 -1.36
CA ILE A 624 -33.96 2.30 -1.40
C ILE A 624 -34.46 0.89 -1.06
N LEU A 625 -33.88 -0.13 -1.71
CA LEU A 625 -34.27 -1.52 -1.53
C LEU A 625 -33.93 -2.06 -0.13
N LEU A 626 -32.83 -1.63 0.47
CA LEU A 626 -32.42 -2.08 1.80
C LEU A 626 -33.18 -1.39 2.92
N GLU A 627 -33.53 -0.11 2.77
CA GLU A 627 -34.37 0.64 3.72
C GLU A 627 -35.78 0.07 3.88
N GLN A 628 -36.24 -0.75 2.91
CA GLN A 628 -37.54 -1.44 2.98
C GLN A 628 -37.52 -2.70 3.86
N TYR A 629 -36.35 -3.14 4.33
CA TYR A 629 -36.27 -4.35 5.16
C TYR A 629 -36.87 -4.10 6.55
N SER A 630 -37.87 -4.90 6.90
CA SER A 630 -38.65 -4.74 8.13
C SER A 630 -38.01 -5.33 9.39
N GLY A 631 -36.93 -6.13 9.24
CA GLY A 631 -36.24 -6.78 10.35
C GLY A 631 -35.06 -6.00 10.93
N GLU A 632 -34.36 -6.58 11.90
CA GLU A 632 -33.17 -5.95 12.48
C GLU A 632 -32.03 -5.87 11.46
N GLU A 633 -31.53 -4.67 11.17
CA GLU A 633 -30.51 -4.42 10.13
C GLU A 633 -29.29 -5.33 10.25
N LYS A 634 -28.87 -5.62 11.49
CA LYS A 634 -27.71 -6.46 11.78
C LYS A 634 -27.98 -7.94 11.51
N GLU A 635 -29.22 -8.39 11.42
CA GLU A 635 -29.54 -9.77 11.05
C GLU A 635 -29.51 -10.01 9.53
N LEU A 636 -29.42 -8.95 8.71
CA LEU A 636 -29.37 -9.07 7.26
C LEU A 636 -27.93 -9.13 6.72
N PHE A 637 -27.63 -10.21 5.99
CA PHE A 637 -26.39 -10.38 5.23
C PHE A 637 -26.61 -10.12 3.73
N ILE A 638 -25.75 -9.30 3.13
CA ILE A 638 -25.82 -8.88 1.73
C ILE A 638 -24.55 -9.33 1.00
N PRO A 639 -24.53 -10.56 0.47
CA PRO A 639 -23.42 -11.04 -0.35
C PRO A 639 -23.48 -10.42 -1.74
N MET A 640 -22.48 -9.61 -2.09
CA MET A 640 -22.34 -9.01 -3.42
C MET A 640 -21.42 -9.88 -4.30
N VAL A 641 -22.02 -10.70 -5.16
CA VAL A 641 -21.32 -11.63 -6.05
C VAL A 641 -21.13 -11.02 -7.43
N ARG A 642 -19.90 -11.08 -7.95
CA ARG A 642 -19.58 -10.68 -9.32
C ARG A 642 -19.17 -11.86 -10.17
N LEU A 643 -19.68 -11.89 -11.40
CA LEU A 643 -19.09 -12.71 -12.46
C LEU A 643 -18.23 -11.83 -13.36
N HIS A 644 -17.14 -12.38 -13.87
CA HIS A 644 -16.28 -11.70 -14.83
C HIS A 644 -15.61 -12.69 -15.79
N GLU A 645 -15.40 -12.24 -17.03
CA GLU A 645 -14.77 -13.01 -18.11
C GLU A 645 -13.28 -12.70 -18.22
N GLY A 646 -12.87 -11.48 -17.83
CA GLY A 646 -11.48 -11.08 -17.81
C GLY A 646 -10.60 -12.00 -16.98
N THR A 647 -9.36 -12.19 -17.43
CA THR A 647 -8.37 -12.98 -16.70
C THR A 647 -7.81 -12.17 -15.54
N HIS A 648 -6.95 -12.78 -14.70
CA HIS A 648 -6.26 -12.01 -13.65
C HIS A 648 -5.33 -10.97 -14.23
N GLU A 649 -4.71 -11.36 -15.33
CA GLU A 649 -3.59 -10.69 -15.95
C GLU A 649 -4.07 -9.60 -16.91
N ASN A 650 -5.29 -9.77 -17.45
CA ASN A 650 -5.95 -8.83 -18.33
C ASN A 650 -7.46 -8.75 -18.00
N PRO A 651 -7.84 -8.09 -16.89
CA PRO A 651 -9.24 -7.85 -16.57
C PRO A 651 -9.82 -6.77 -17.47
N PHE A 652 -11.11 -6.88 -17.84
CA PHE A 652 -11.76 -5.78 -18.56
C PHE A 652 -11.84 -4.54 -17.65
N PRO A 653 -11.65 -3.31 -18.18
CA PRO A 653 -11.68 -2.10 -17.35
C PRO A 653 -13.02 -1.88 -16.62
N ALA A 654 -14.14 -2.26 -17.24
CA ALA A 654 -15.46 -2.18 -16.60
C ALA A 654 -15.61 -3.19 -15.46
N GLU A 655 -15.11 -4.41 -15.63
CA GLU A 655 -15.09 -5.43 -14.57
C GLU A 655 -14.25 -4.97 -13.38
N LYS A 656 -13.07 -4.36 -13.63
CA LYS A 656 -12.21 -3.80 -12.57
C LYS A 656 -12.89 -2.64 -11.85
N PHE A 657 -13.48 -1.70 -12.59
CA PHE A 657 -14.24 -0.59 -12.00
C PHE A 657 -15.37 -1.09 -11.11
N LEU A 658 -16.20 -2.00 -11.63
CA LEU A 658 -17.31 -2.54 -10.88
C LEU A 658 -16.80 -3.30 -9.65
N ALA A 659 -15.76 -4.13 -9.79
CA ALA A 659 -15.10 -4.81 -8.67
C ALA A 659 -14.78 -3.87 -7.51
N ASN A 660 -14.21 -2.71 -7.81
CA ASN A 660 -13.95 -1.67 -6.82
C ASN A 660 -15.24 -1.07 -6.28
N LEU A 661 -16.19 -0.72 -7.15
CA LEU A 661 -17.48 -0.13 -6.77
C LEU A 661 -18.23 -0.99 -5.75
N ALA A 662 -18.47 -2.29 -5.99
CA ALA A 662 -19.21 -3.06 -4.96
C ALA A 662 -18.36 -3.45 -3.72
N LYS A 663 -17.02 -3.31 -3.75
CA LYS A 663 -16.26 -3.28 -2.49
C LYS A 663 -16.56 -2.00 -1.70
N THR A 664 -16.64 -0.86 -2.39
CA THR A 664 -17.05 0.43 -1.79
C THR A 664 -18.49 0.39 -1.27
N LEU A 665 -19.44 -0.11 -2.05
CA LEU A 665 -20.84 -0.26 -1.63
C LEU A 665 -20.97 -1.22 -0.44
N ALA A 666 -20.32 -2.40 -0.50
CA ALA A 666 -20.33 -3.32 0.62
C ALA A 666 -19.75 -2.68 1.90
N PHE A 667 -18.73 -1.83 1.78
CA PHE A 667 -18.21 -1.11 2.94
C PHE A 667 -19.23 -0.11 3.51
N ILE A 668 -19.82 0.74 2.66
CA ILE A 668 -20.78 1.77 3.10
C ILE A 668 -22.02 1.14 3.76
N PHE A 669 -22.62 0.15 3.10
CA PHE A 669 -23.80 -0.55 3.65
C PHE A 669 -23.46 -1.35 4.91
N SER A 670 -22.19 -1.69 5.16
CA SER A 670 -21.78 -2.34 6.40
C SER A 670 -21.83 -1.43 7.65
N LYS A 671 -22.16 -0.13 7.50
CA LYS A 671 -22.57 0.74 8.61
C LYS A 671 -23.83 0.20 9.29
N LYS A 672 -24.83 -0.20 8.50
CA LYS A 672 -26.14 -0.71 8.98
C LYS A 672 -26.22 -2.24 8.93
N TYR A 673 -25.85 -2.84 7.79
CA TYR A 673 -26.03 -4.28 7.51
C TYR A 673 -24.73 -5.09 7.63
N ARG A 674 -24.77 -6.42 7.40
CA ARG A 674 -23.56 -7.24 7.16
C ARG A 674 -23.35 -7.33 5.65
N CYS A 675 -22.30 -6.74 5.11
CA CYS A 675 -22.05 -6.82 3.67
C CYS A 675 -20.63 -7.28 3.37
N ASN A 676 -20.47 -7.99 2.25
CA ASN A 676 -19.17 -8.24 1.67
C ASN A 676 -19.29 -8.47 0.16
N SER A 677 -18.19 -8.36 -0.57
CA SER A 677 -18.19 -8.56 -2.03
C SER A 677 -17.08 -9.50 -2.49
N GLN A 678 -17.39 -10.32 -3.49
CA GLN A 678 -16.43 -11.24 -4.10
C GLN A 678 -16.72 -11.48 -5.58
N GLY A 679 -15.66 -11.52 -6.39
CA GLY A 679 -15.73 -11.87 -7.82
C GLY A 679 -15.33 -13.33 -8.09
N PHE A 680 -15.99 -13.96 -9.07
CA PHE A 680 -15.73 -15.30 -9.57
C PHE A 680 -15.54 -15.29 -11.09
N ARG A 681 -14.46 -15.92 -11.56
CA ARG A 681 -14.20 -16.04 -13.00
C ARG A 681 -14.99 -17.15 -13.62
N VAL A 682 -15.63 -16.82 -14.73
CA VAL A 682 -16.39 -17.73 -15.58
C VAL A 682 -15.53 -18.90 -16.10
N SER A 683 -14.25 -18.65 -16.43
CA SER A 683 -13.34 -19.64 -17.03
C SER A 683 -12.57 -20.52 -16.03
N ASN A 684 -12.29 -20.02 -14.82
CA ASN A 684 -11.56 -20.77 -13.79
C ASN A 684 -11.80 -20.15 -12.40
N SER A 685 -12.65 -20.78 -11.59
CA SER A 685 -13.00 -20.26 -10.27
C SER A 685 -12.41 -21.10 -9.14
N TYR A 686 -11.63 -20.44 -8.26
CA TYR A 686 -11.31 -20.97 -6.94
C TYR A 686 -12.51 -20.79 -6.01
N ILE A 687 -13.59 -21.52 -6.27
CA ILE A 687 -14.93 -21.30 -5.70
C ILE A 687 -14.90 -21.25 -4.18
N ARG A 688 -14.36 -22.29 -3.53
CA ARG A 688 -14.34 -22.36 -2.06
C ARG A 688 -13.55 -21.21 -1.43
N ASN A 689 -12.40 -20.83 -2.00
CA ASN A 689 -11.64 -19.68 -1.51
C ASN A 689 -12.41 -18.36 -1.67
N GLY A 690 -13.11 -18.18 -2.81
CA GLY A 690 -13.97 -17.03 -3.02
C GLY A 690 -15.11 -16.98 -1.99
N LEU A 691 -15.76 -18.11 -1.71
CA LEU A 691 -16.83 -18.19 -0.71
C LEU A 691 -16.31 -17.95 0.72
N ASN A 692 -15.14 -18.49 1.08
CA ASN A 692 -14.50 -18.20 2.37
C ASN A 692 -14.29 -16.70 2.56
N SER A 693 -13.80 -16.01 1.52
CA SER A 693 -13.62 -14.56 1.51
C SER A 693 -14.96 -13.83 1.68
N LEU A 694 -15.97 -14.20 0.89
CA LEU A 694 -17.32 -13.62 0.93
C LEU A 694 -17.97 -13.75 2.32
N TYR A 695 -17.91 -14.93 2.94
CA TYR A 695 -18.51 -15.23 4.24
C TYR A 695 -17.62 -14.85 5.44
N SER A 696 -16.47 -14.22 5.23
CA SER A 696 -15.54 -13.84 6.31
C SER A 696 -16.08 -12.76 7.25
N VAL A 697 -17.21 -12.12 6.91
CA VAL A 697 -17.88 -11.13 7.75
C VAL A 697 -18.95 -11.72 8.68
N LEU A 698 -19.21 -13.03 8.59
CA LEU A 698 -20.16 -13.71 9.45
C LEU A 698 -19.57 -13.94 10.86
N PRO A 699 -20.39 -13.86 11.92
CA PRO A 699 -19.96 -14.14 13.28
C PRO A 699 -19.42 -15.57 13.46
N LYS A 700 -18.46 -15.73 14.38
CA LYS A 700 -17.81 -17.00 14.69
C LYS A 700 -17.66 -17.19 16.18
N LYS A 701 -17.80 -18.43 16.64
CA LYS A 701 -17.60 -18.85 18.04
C LYS A 701 -16.34 -19.70 18.12
N PHE A 702 -15.45 -19.38 19.05
CA PHE A 702 -14.21 -20.10 19.32
C PHE A 702 -14.32 -20.81 20.68
N SER A 703 -13.87 -22.06 20.74
CA SER A 703 -13.84 -22.85 21.97
C SER A 703 -12.46 -23.48 22.17
N PHE A 704 -11.98 -23.46 23.41
CA PHE A 704 -10.73 -24.11 23.78
C PHE A 704 -10.93 -25.61 23.96
N ASN A 705 -9.91 -26.38 23.60
CA ASN A 705 -9.91 -27.83 23.85
C ASN A 705 -9.55 -28.16 25.31
N HIS A 706 -8.91 -27.23 26.03
CA HIS A 706 -8.49 -27.37 27.42
C HIS A 706 -8.96 -26.17 28.26
N ASN A 707 -9.50 -26.44 29.45
CA ASN A 707 -10.04 -25.40 30.34
C ASN A 707 -8.96 -24.48 30.94
N SER A 708 -7.69 -24.92 30.97
CA SER A 708 -6.55 -24.09 31.42
C SER A 708 -6.31 -22.86 30.54
N ASP A 709 -6.82 -22.89 29.30
CA ASP A 709 -6.54 -21.88 28.28
C ASP A 709 -7.67 -20.83 28.21
N SER A 710 -8.62 -20.87 29.16
CA SER A 710 -9.78 -19.98 29.17
C SER A 710 -9.38 -18.53 29.48
N THR A 711 -9.95 -17.59 28.73
CA THR A 711 -9.74 -16.15 28.93
C THR A 711 -10.59 -15.58 30.06
N LEU A 712 -10.13 -14.50 30.69
CA LEU A 712 -10.81 -13.80 31.78
C LEU A 712 -11.49 -12.50 31.31
N LEU A 713 -10.98 -11.85 30.27
CA LEU A 713 -11.52 -10.61 29.72
C LEU A 713 -12.88 -10.83 29.05
N ASP A 714 -13.94 -10.23 29.57
CA ASP A 714 -15.30 -10.45 29.06
C ASP A 714 -15.56 -9.80 27.69
N LYS A 715 -15.07 -8.57 27.48
CA LYS A 715 -15.36 -7.77 26.28
C LYS A 715 -14.13 -6.99 25.80
N LEU A 716 -13.83 -7.09 24.51
CA LEU A 716 -12.80 -6.31 23.82
C LEU A 716 -13.36 -5.82 22.48
N ALA A 717 -13.14 -4.54 22.17
CA ALA A 717 -13.39 -4.00 20.84
C ALA A 717 -12.06 -3.72 20.12
N ILE A 718 -11.97 -4.10 18.84
CA ILE A 718 -10.86 -3.72 17.95
C ILE A 718 -11.39 -2.66 17.00
N ILE A 719 -10.79 -1.47 17.03
CA ILE A 719 -11.15 -0.33 16.18
C ILE A 719 -9.99 -0.12 15.20
N ILE A 720 -10.25 -0.29 13.91
CA ILE A 720 -9.25 -0.13 12.84
C ILE A 720 -9.58 1.13 12.07
N VAL A 721 -8.60 2.03 11.89
CA VAL A 721 -8.82 3.34 11.28
C VAL A 721 -7.82 3.65 10.17
N SER A 722 -8.30 4.32 9.12
CA SER A 722 -7.51 4.82 8.01
C SER A 722 -8.14 6.10 7.44
N SER A 723 -7.43 6.78 6.55
CA SER A 723 -7.98 7.91 5.81
C SER A 723 -7.44 7.99 4.39
N LYS A 724 -8.18 8.69 3.53
CA LYS A 724 -7.75 9.02 2.17
C LYS A 724 -8.15 10.45 1.84
N LEU A 725 -7.27 11.20 1.19
CA LEU A 725 -7.59 12.54 0.70
C LEU A 725 -8.80 12.50 -0.25
N SER A 726 -9.61 13.56 -0.22
CA SER A 726 -10.71 13.80 -1.15
C SER A 726 -10.48 15.07 -1.99
N ASP A 727 -9.85 16.10 -1.39
CA ASP A 727 -9.62 17.39 -2.01
C ASP A 727 -8.23 17.94 -1.63
N SER A 728 -7.38 18.17 -2.63
CA SER A 728 -6.05 18.77 -2.43
C SER A 728 -5.43 19.35 -3.71
N ARG A 729 -4.53 20.33 -3.53
CA ARG A 729 -3.69 20.88 -4.59
C ARG A 729 -2.34 20.18 -4.71
N THR A 730 -1.79 20.16 -5.92
CA THR A 730 -0.42 19.71 -6.20
C THR A 730 0.59 20.71 -5.61
N GLY A 731 1.58 20.22 -4.87
CA GLY A 731 2.68 21.04 -4.35
C GLY A 731 2.34 22.02 -3.22
N SER A 732 1.10 22.04 -2.71
CA SER A 732 0.75 22.93 -1.59
C SER A 732 1.51 22.58 -0.32
N GLN A 733 2.23 23.58 0.22
CA GLN A 733 2.92 23.50 1.51
C GLN A 733 1.92 23.48 2.67
N ASN A 734 0.77 24.17 2.56
CA ASN A 734 -0.25 24.13 3.61
C ASN A 734 -1.05 22.81 3.50
N ARG A 735 -0.67 21.85 4.35
CA ARG A 735 -1.34 20.54 4.43
C ARG A 735 -2.64 20.59 5.22
N LYS A 736 -2.87 21.63 6.03
CA LYS A 736 -3.96 21.71 7.01
C LYS A 736 -5.32 21.96 6.37
N ASP A 737 -5.36 22.66 5.23
CA ASP A 737 -6.60 23.05 4.53
C ASP A 737 -7.19 21.96 3.63
N ARG A 738 -6.59 20.76 3.60
CA ARG A 738 -7.01 19.66 2.74
C ARG A 738 -8.21 18.93 3.36
N ILE A 739 -9.03 18.29 2.53
CA ILE A 739 -10.13 17.43 3.01
C ILE A 739 -9.75 15.97 2.80
N ALA A 740 -10.06 15.15 3.81
CA ALA A 740 -9.86 13.71 3.79
C ALA A 740 -11.13 13.00 4.27
N ASN A 741 -11.39 11.85 3.67
CA ASN A 741 -12.36 10.89 4.16
C ASN A 741 -11.68 10.00 5.20
N LEU A 742 -12.17 10.05 6.44
CA LEU A 742 -11.85 9.13 7.52
C LEU A 742 -12.73 7.90 7.39
N PHE A 743 -12.18 6.70 7.55
CA PHE A 743 -12.99 5.48 7.52
C PHE A 743 -12.34 4.34 8.31
N GLY A 744 -13.16 3.37 8.74
CA GLY A 744 -12.68 2.25 9.53
C GLY A 744 -13.70 1.15 9.79
N GLU A 745 -13.29 0.19 10.61
CA GLU A 745 -14.14 -0.92 11.04
C GLU A 745 -14.02 -1.20 12.54
N VAL A 746 -15.12 -1.66 13.13
CA VAL A 746 -15.20 -2.11 14.52
C VAL A 746 -15.48 -3.60 14.55
N ILE A 747 -14.63 -4.35 15.26
CA ILE A 747 -14.80 -5.77 15.54
C ILE A 747 -15.02 -5.94 17.03
N THR A 748 -16.07 -6.66 17.41
CA THR A 748 -16.33 -6.98 18.82
C THR A 748 -15.98 -8.42 19.13
N ILE A 749 -15.43 -8.60 20.33
CA ILE A 749 -15.04 -9.88 20.88
C ILE A 749 -15.67 -9.97 22.27
N GLN A 750 -16.47 -11.02 22.46
CA GLN A 750 -17.21 -11.23 23.70
C GLN A 750 -17.08 -12.68 24.17
N ARG A 751 -16.75 -12.85 25.44
CA ARG A 751 -16.81 -14.14 26.13
C ARG A 751 -18.27 -14.44 26.48
N LEU A 752 -18.73 -15.64 26.12
CA LEU A 752 -20.06 -16.14 26.43
C LEU A 752 -20.05 -16.89 27.76
N GLU A 753 -21.24 -17.08 28.36
CA GLU A 753 -21.40 -17.77 29.66
C GLU A 753 -20.83 -19.20 29.67
N ASN A 754 -20.85 -19.87 28.51
CA ASN A 754 -20.27 -21.20 28.34
C ASN A 754 -18.73 -21.20 28.18
N GLY A 755 -18.08 -20.05 28.32
CA GLY A 755 -16.63 -19.86 28.18
C GLY A 755 -16.13 -19.77 26.74
N SER A 756 -16.98 -19.92 25.73
CA SER A 756 -16.61 -19.70 24.33
C SER A 756 -16.48 -18.22 24.01
N VAL A 757 -15.72 -17.88 22.97
CA VAL A 757 -15.45 -16.50 22.56
C VAL A 757 -16.11 -16.23 21.22
N LYS A 758 -17.05 -15.30 21.19
CA LYS A 758 -17.72 -14.84 19.97
C LYS A 758 -16.96 -13.66 19.39
N ILE A 759 -16.63 -13.75 18.10
CA ILE A 759 -16.04 -12.65 17.31
C ILE A 759 -17.01 -12.28 16.20
N GLN A 760 -17.31 -10.99 16.08
CA GLN A 760 -18.16 -10.48 15.03
C GLN A 760 -17.71 -9.09 14.53
N PRO A 761 -17.70 -8.85 13.21
CA PRO A 761 -17.67 -7.49 12.69
C PRO A 761 -18.97 -6.77 13.08
N LEU A 762 -18.86 -5.70 13.87
CA LEU A 762 -20.03 -4.98 14.37
C LEU A 762 -20.53 -3.97 13.34
N THR A 763 -19.64 -3.07 12.91
CA THR A 763 -20.00 -1.97 12.03
C THR A 763 -18.79 -1.37 11.32
N LYS A 764 -19.06 -0.57 10.30
CA LYS A 764 -18.11 0.34 9.64
C LYS A 764 -18.47 1.78 9.96
N PHE A 765 -17.48 2.65 9.91
CA PHE A 765 -17.67 4.08 10.06
C PHE A 765 -16.88 4.84 8.99
N PHE A 766 -17.39 5.99 8.59
CA PHE A 766 -16.76 6.88 7.62
C PHE A 766 -17.36 8.28 7.72
N ASP A 767 -16.54 9.30 7.45
CA ASP A 767 -16.97 10.70 7.42
C ASP A 767 -15.90 11.60 6.73
N ASN A 768 -16.27 12.79 6.27
CA ASN A 768 -15.39 13.75 5.60
C ASN A 768 -14.96 14.87 6.56
N TYR A 769 -13.65 15.12 6.65
CA TYR A 769 -13.11 16.16 7.54
C TYR A 769 -12.03 16.99 6.85
N GLN A 770 -11.97 18.27 7.22
CA GLN A 770 -10.72 19.02 7.10
C GLN A 770 -9.63 18.31 7.88
N LEU A 771 -8.42 18.25 7.32
CA LEU A 771 -7.31 17.48 7.86
C LEU A 771 -6.97 17.88 9.30
N ARG A 772 -7.07 19.17 9.62
CA ARG A 772 -6.90 19.66 11.00
C ARG A 772 -7.92 19.05 11.97
N LYS A 773 -9.21 19.14 11.65
CA LYS A 773 -10.30 18.63 12.51
C LYS A 773 -10.18 17.11 12.69
N MET A 774 -9.85 16.38 11.63
CA MET A 774 -9.70 14.91 11.67
C MET A 774 -8.71 14.42 12.74
N TYR A 775 -7.63 15.18 12.99
CA TYR A 775 -6.59 14.80 13.94
C TYR A 775 -6.66 15.51 15.29
N GLU A 776 -7.63 16.41 15.48
CA GLU A 776 -7.90 17.07 16.76
C GLU A 776 -9.13 16.44 17.42
N GLU A 777 -10.22 16.34 16.67
CA GLU A 777 -11.53 15.89 17.18
C GLU A 777 -12.36 15.25 16.05
N PRO A 778 -12.20 13.95 15.79
CA PRO A 778 -13.01 13.20 14.83
C PRO A 778 -14.30 12.65 15.48
N PRO A 779 -15.50 13.26 15.29
CA PRO A 779 -16.71 12.87 16.00
C PRO A 779 -17.15 11.43 15.76
N VAL A 780 -17.05 10.95 14.51
CA VAL A 780 -17.45 9.58 14.18
C VAL A 780 -16.68 8.51 14.99
N LEU A 781 -15.44 8.79 15.42
CA LEU A 781 -14.69 7.88 16.29
C LEU A 781 -15.15 7.98 17.75
N MET A 782 -15.41 9.20 18.23
CA MET A 782 -15.92 9.44 19.59
C MET A 782 -17.27 8.76 19.81
N ASP A 783 -18.19 8.95 18.85
CA ASP A 783 -19.53 8.39 18.91
C ASP A 783 -19.48 6.86 18.98
N LYS A 784 -18.61 6.23 18.17
CA LYS A 784 -18.47 4.77 18.17
C LYS A 784 -17.89 4.21 19.46
N ILE A 785 -16.95 4.89 20.09
CA ILE A 785 -16.44 4.48 21.40
C ILE A 785 -17.53 4.64 22.45
N SER A 786 -18.27 5.75 22.44
CA SER A 786 -19.36 5.99 23.38
C SER A 786 -20.51 4.98 23.25
N GLU A 787 -20.90 4.63 22.03
CA GLU A 787 -21.85 3.53 21.75
C GLU A 787 -21.37 2.20 22.34
N LEU A 788 -20.10 1.82 22.11
CA LEU A 788 -19.52 0.59 22.65
C LEU A 788 -19.42 0.59 24.17
N CYS A 789 -19.13 1.73 24.80
CA CYS A 789 -19.14 1.85 26.26
C CYS A 789 -20.53 1.60 26.84
N LEU A 790 -21.59 2.09 26.17
CA LEU A 790 -22.99 1.81 26.57
C LEU A 790 -23.33 0.32 26.45
N GLU A 791 -22.71 -0.39 25.48
CA GLU A 791 -22.79 -1.84 25.36
C GLU A 791 -21.89 -2.59 26.37
N GLY A 792 -21.17 -1.89 27.25
CA GLY A 792 -20.33 -2.47 28.31
C GLY A 792 -18.90 -2.85 27.88
N TYR A 793 -18.40 -2.32 26.76
CA TYR A 793 -16.99 -2.47 26.39
C TYR A 793 -16.13 -1.43 27.11
N GLN A 794 -15.10 -1.88 27.82
CA GLN A 794 -14.14 -1.01 28.51
C GLN A 794 -12.74 -1.06 27.90
N HIS A 795 -12.41 -2.13 27.17
CA HIS A 795 -11.11 -2.33 26.55
C HIS A 795 -11.19 -2.14 25.03
N PHE A 796 -10.31 -1.29 24.49
CA PHE A 796 -10.28 -0.92 23.08
C PHE A 796 -8.88 -1.08 22.49
N LEU A 797 -8.71 -2.04 21.57
CA LEU A 797 -7.51 -2.15 20.75
C LEU A 797 -7.66 -1.21 19.55
N TYR A 798 -6.98 -0.07 19.58
CA TYR A 798 -7.07 0.95 18.55
C TYR A 798 -5.92 0.79 17.56
N VAL A 799 -6.22 0.41 16.31
CA VAL A 799 -5.24 -0.02 15.31
C VAL A 799 -5.17 0.97 14.14
N ALA A 800 -3.97 1.44 13.81
CA ALA A 800 -3.71 2.23 12.61
C ALA A 800 -2.37 1.86 11.97
N GLN A 801 -2.14 2.35 10.76
CA GLN A 801 -0.86 2.15 10.06
C GLN A 801 0.28 2.83 10.83
N ALA A 802 1.44 2.16 10.86
CA ALA A 802 2.63 2.68 11.52
C ALA A 802 3.08 4.04 10.93
N PRO A 803 3.50 5.00 11.78
CA PRO A 803 3.85 6.37 11.43
C PRO A 803 5.26 6.50 10.84
N TYR A 804 5.76 5.50 10.12
CA TYR A 804 7.13 5.51 9.66
C TYR A 804 7.33 6.56 8.58
N THR A 805 8.18 7.54 8.86
CA THR A 805 8.37 8.69 7.99
C THR A 805 9.47 8.44 6.97
N SER A 806 10.40 7.51 7.25
CA SER A 806 11.64 7.33 6.49
C SER A 806 12.51 8.60 6.43
N LYS A 807 12.32 9.55 7.37
CA LYS A 807 13.06 10.82 7.47
C LYS A 807 14.15 10.75 8.52
N LEU A 808 15.21 11.54 8.33
CA LEU A 808 16.30 11.66 9.32
C LEU A 808 15.92 12.51 10.54
N HIS A 809 14.81 13.25 10.46
CA HIS A 809 14.30 14.17 11.48
C HIS A 809 15.19 15.39 11.73
N ILE A 810 15.89 15.84 10.69
CA ILE A 810 16.79 17.01 10.71
C ILE A 810 16.00 18.33 10.71
N THR A 811 14.88 18.41 9.99
CA THR A 811 14.10 19.65 9.81
C THR A 811 12.97 19.84 10.81
N GLN A 812 12.81 18.95 11.81
CA GLN A 812 11.62 18.94 12.66
C GLN A 812 11.50 20.16 13.57
N GLN A 813 10.46 20.98 13.35
CA GLN A 813 9.82 21.75 14.42
C GLN A 813 8.78 20.87 15.10
N GLU A 814 8.67 20.94 16.43
CA GLU A 814 7.81 20.08 17.27
C GLU A 814 6.30 20.10 16.89
N GLU A 815 5.88 21.02 16.01
CA GLU A 815 4.51 21.12 15.50
C GLU A 815 4.24 20.32 14.21
N GLU A 816 5.28 19.86 13.49
CA GLU A 816 5.12 19.27 12.14
C GLU A 816 4.87 17.74 12.13
N GLU A 817 4.80 17.10 13.31
CA GLU A 817 4.32 15.72 13.47
C GLU A 817 3.11 15.62 14.40
N ARG A 818 1.95 16.06 13.91
CA ARG A 818 0.66 15.63 14.46
C ARG A 818 -0.33 15.34 13.34
N LEU A 819 -0.09 14.27 12.59
CA LEU A 819 -1.10 13.69 11.70
C LEU A 819 -1.05 12.16 11.79
N TYR A 820 -1.17 11.63 13.02
CA TYR A 820 -1.43 10.21 13.24
C TYR A 820 -2.71 10.04 14.02
N PHE A 821 -3.41 8.96 13.72
CA PHE A 821 -4.54 8.48 14.51
C PHE A 821 -4.19 8.19 15.97
N MET A 822 -2.90 7.96 16.26
CA MET A 822 -2.38 7.64 17.60
C MET A 822 -1.99 8.88 18.42
N SER A 823 -2.30 10.10 17.98
CA SER A 823 -1.84 11.31 18.67
C SER A 823 -2.42 11.42 20.08
N PRO A 824 -1.70 12.01 21.05
CA PRO A 824 -2.21 12.20 22.40
C PRO A 824 -3.52 13.00 22.41
N THR A 825 -3.67 13.95 21.49
CA THR A 825 -4.92 14.72 21.32
C THR A 825 -6.10 13.81 20.99
N ILE A 826 -5.99 12.94 19.99
CA ILE A 826 -7.09 12.04 19.60
C ILE A 826 -7.40 11.04 20.71
N ILE A 827 -6.37 10.44 21.32
CA ILE A 827 -6.56 9.49 22.42
C ILE A 827 -7.29 10.17 23.59
N ASN A 828 -6.89 11.38 23.98
CA ASN A 828 -7.57 12.14 25.04
C ASN A 828 -9.03 12.44 24.68
N THR A 829 -9.25 12.90 23.44
CA THR A 829 -10.57 13.21 22.91
C THR A 829 -11.48 11.97 22.90
N MET A 830 -10.95 10.78 22.56
CA MET A 830 -11.69 9.51 22.63
C MET A 830 -12.02 9.08 24.06
N LYS A 831 -11.12 9.34 25.03
CA LYS A 831 -11.39 9.04 26.44
C LYS A 831 -12.51 9.89 27.02
N GLN A 832 -12.66 11.16 26.61
CA GLN A 832 -13.66 12.08 27.16
C GLN A 832 -13.64 12.14 28.71
N ASN A 833 -12.45 12.07 29.32
CA ASN A 833 -12.25 12.00 30.77
C ASN A 833 -12.89 10.78 31.48
N ARG A 834 -13.15 9.69 30.76
CA ARG A 834 -13.55 8.41 31.35
C ARG A 834 -12.31 7.62 31.78
N ASP A 835 -12.21 7.35 33.08
CA ASP A 835 -11.09 6.60 33.67
C ASP A 835 -11.29 5.07 33.61
N ASP A 836 -12.53 4.63 33.45
CA ASP A 836 -12.92 3.22 33.35
C ASP A 836 -12.58 2.61 31.98
N ILE A 837 -12.36 3.44 30.96
CA ILE A 837 -12.01 2.97 29.62
C ILE A 837 -10.50 2.90 29.40
N LYS A 838 -10.07 1.82 28.76
CA LYS A 838 -8.67 1.50 28.45
C LYS A 838 -8.51 1.41 26.95
N ILE A 839 -7.76 2.36 26.37
CA ILE A 839 -7.44 2.39 24.95
C ILE A 839 -5.99 1.96 24.78
N TYR A 840 -5.75 0.99 23.91
CA TYR A 840 -4.45 0.42 23.59
C TYR A 840 -4.07 0.84 22.17
N PRO A 841 -3.19 1.85 22.00
CA PRO A 841 -2.71 2.28 20.70
C PRO A 841 -1.81 1.21 20.07
N VAL A 842 -2.19 0.69 18.91
CA VAL A 842 -1.47 -0.41 18.23
C VAL A 842 -1.16 -0.05 16.79
N LEU A 843 0.10 -0.27 16.45
CA LEU A 843 0.63 -0.22 15.10
C LEU A 843 0.93 -1.65 14.64
N PHE A 844 0.88 -1.87 13.33
CA PHE A 844 1.33 -3.12 12.76
C PHE A 844 2.18 -2.90 11.51
N ASP A 845 3.12 -3.82 11.28
CA ASP A 845 3.92 -3.91 10.06
C ASP A 845 4.09 -5.38 9.65
N LYS A 846 4.53 -5.62 8.42
CA LYS A 846 4.74 -6.95 7.85
C LYS A 846 6.17 -7.10 7.35
N TYR A 847 6.90 -8.03 7.96
CA TYR A 847 8.22 -8.43 7.50
C TYR A 847 8.24 -9.89 7.02
N TYR A 848 9.40 -10.36 6.55
CA TYR A 848 9.51 -11.65 5.88
C TYR A 848 10.61 -12.52 6.46
N VAL A 849 10.31 -13.81 6.64
CA VAL A 849 11.22 -14.82 7.21
C VAL A 849 11.28 -16.06 6.32
N ARG A 850 12.37 -16.82 6.41
CA ARG A 850 12.55 -18.09 5.70
C ARG A 850 12.25 -19.26 6.64
N LYS A 851 11.36 -20.16 6.23
CA LYS A 851 11.14 -21.46 6.88
C LYS A 851 12.18 -22.45 6.40
N LEU A 852 12.88 -23.13 7.31
CA LEU A 852 13.98 -24.05 6.96
C LEU A 852 13.46 -25.47 6.71
N GLU A 853 13.98 -26.13 5.66
CA GLU A 853 13.38 -27.35 5.10
C GLU A 853 13.36 -28.57 6.02
N LYS A 854 14.37 -28.73 6.88
CA LYS A 854 14.44 -29.85 7.84
C LYS A 854 13.24 -29.89 8.81
N ASN A 855 12.54 -28.77 8.95
CA ASN A 855 11.41 -28.59 9.87
C ASN A 855 10.06 -28.41 9.13
N LYS A 856 9.98 -28.75 7.83
CA LYS A 856 8.71 -28.75 7.04
C LYS A 856 7.63 -29.69 7.61
N LYS A 857 7.98 -30.60 8.54
CA LYS A 857 7.05 -31.52 9.23
C LYS A 857 6.26 -30.89 10.38
N ILE A 858 6.46 -29.61 10.71
CA ILE A 858 5.62 -28.94 11.70
C ILE A 858 4.21 -28.84 11.13
N GLY A 859 3.30 -29.68 11.66
CA GLY A 859 1.87 -29.67 11.34
C GLY A 859 1.15 -28.44 11.89
N VAL A 860 1.79 -27.64 12.75
CA VAL A 860 1.25 -26.41 13.32
C VAL A 860 1.30 -25.27 12.30
N LYS A 861 0.15 -24.63 12.08
CA LYS A 861 -0.06 -23.63 11.03
C LYS A 861 0.02 -22.17 11.50
N SER A 862 0.10 -21.95 12.81
CA SER A 862 0.25 -20.63 13.42
C SER A 862 1.42 -20.65 14.39
N LEU A 863 2.37 -19.74 14.23
CA LEU A 863 3.47 -19.57 15.18
C LEU A 863 3.40 -18.15 15.75
N TYR A 864 3.87 -17.94 16.98
CA TYR A 864 3.87 -16.60 17.59
C TYR A 864 5.05 -16.35 18.52
N ILE A 865 5.37 -15.08 18.77
CA ILE A 865 6.20 -14.64 19.90
C ILE A 865 5.42 -13.56 20.64
N GLN A 866 5.29 -13.69 21.96
CA GLN A 866 4.63 -12.69 22.81
C GLN A 866 5.50 -12.17 23.96
N ASP A 867 6.65 -12.80 24.22
CA ASP A 867 7.60 -12.29 25.21
C ASP A 867 8.27 -11.00 24.67
N THR A 868 7.87 -9.88 25.26
CA THR A 868 8.35 -8.55 24.87
C THR A 868 9.86 -8.40 25.05
N ARG A 869 10.47 -9.09 26.02
CA ARG A 869 11.93 -9.05 26.21
C ARG A 869 12.67 -9.65 25.02
N GLN A 870 12.13 -10.72 24.45
CA GLN A 870 12.67 -11.31 23.24
C GLN A 870 12.42 -10.44 22.01
N LEU A 871 11.23 -9.83 21.91
CA LEU A 871 10.88 -8.95 20.79
C LEU A 871 11.70 -7.65 20.76
N MET A 872 12.12 -7.13 21.91
CA MET A 872 13.07 -6.01 21.97
C MET A 872 14.43 -6.34 21.33
N ASN A 873 14.85 -7.61 21.30
CA ASN A 873 16.06 -7.99 20.56
C ASN A 873 15.87 -7.87 19.02
N LEU A 874 14.62 -7.97 18.52
CA LEU A 874 14.31 -7.78 17.10
C LEU A 874 14.33 -6.31 16.70
N ALA A 875 13.73 -5.45 17.51
CA ALA A 875 13.70 -4.01 17.31
C ALA A 875 13.86 -3.32 18.66
N GLU A 876 15.10 -2.92 18.95
CA GLU A 876 15.42 -2.16 20.16
C GLU A 876 15.20 -0.68 19.87
N ASP A 877 14.43 -0.01 20.72
CA ASP A 877 14.29 1.44 20.68
C ASP A 877 15.10 2.06 21.82
N SER A 878 16.25 2.64 21.47
CA SER A 878 17.11 3.35 22.43
C SER A 878 16.42 4.55 23.08
N SER A 879 15.37 5.09 22.45
CA SER A 879 14.53 6.16 23.00
C SER A 879 13.33 5.66 23.81
N GLN A 880 13.08 4.33 23.83
CA GLN A 880 11.97 3.65 24.49
C GLN A 880 10.56 4.16 24.14
N LYS A 881 10.39 4.74 22.95
CA LYS A 881 9.13 5.33 22.49
C LYS A 881 8.21 4.33 21.80
N SER A 882 8.76 3.28 21.20
CA SER A 882 8.02 2.21 20.51
C SER A 882 8.47 0.83 20.99
N VAL A 883 7.52 -0.06 21.27
CA VAL A 883 7.78 -1.42 21.74
C VAL A 883 6.99 -2.44 20.93
N VAL A 884 7.70 -3.39 20.32
CA VAL A 884 7.11 -4.56 19.68
C VAL A 884 6.68 -5.55 20.75
N PHE A 885 5.40 -5.94 20.76
CA PHE A 885 4.83 -6.79 21.82
C PHE A 885 4.24 -8.10 21.33
N PHE A 886 3.99 -8.26 20.03
CA PHE A 886 3.48 -9.51 19.49
C PHE A 886 3.89 -9.72 18.02
N ASN A 887 4.44 -10.90 17.70
CA ASN A 887 4.67 -11.34 16.33
C ASN A 887 3.83 -12.58 16.03
N LEU A 888 3.12 -12.58 14.91
CA LEU A 888 2.31 -13.71 14.47
C LEU A 888 2.73 -14.16 13.06
N PHE A 889 2.78 -15.46 12.87
CA PHE A 889 3.28 -16.11 11.66
C PHE A 889 2.22 -17.06 11.11
N ASN A 890 1.95 -17.00 9.80
CA ASN A 890 1.22 -18.07 9.15
C ASN A 890 2.22 -19.10 8.62
N GLY A 891 2.16 -20.34 9.10
CA GLY A 891 3.09 -21.42 8.75
C GLY A 891 2.98 -21.94 7.31
N ILE A 892 2.30 -21.20 6.42
CA ILE A 892 1.91 -21.59 5.07
C ILE A 892 2.86 -20.98 4.03
N SER A 893 3.34 -21.80 3.10
CA SER A 893 3.91 -21.31 1.83
C SER A 893 2.81 -21.39 0.76
N VAL A 894 2.12 -20.30 0.49
CA VAL A 894 0.96 -20.33 -0.42
C VAL A 894 1.39 -20.28 -1.89
N GLY A 895 1.21 -21.33 -2.69
CA GLY A 895 1.49 -21.29 -4.14
C GLY A 895 2.63 -22.24 -4.54
N ARG A 896 3.22 -22.08 -5.74
CA ARG A 896 4.32 -22.97 -6.18
C ARG A 896 5.57 -22.69 -5.33
N GLU A 897 6.27 -23.75 -4.93
CA GLU A 897 7.49 -23.68 -4.10
C GLU A 897 8.65 -22.88 -4.75
N ALA A 898 8.63 -22.75 -6.09
CA ALA A 898 9.56 -21.89 -6.82
C ALA A 898 9.22 -20.38 -6.71
N GLU A 899 7.97 -20.03 -6.38
CA GLU A 899 7.45 -18.66 -6.44
C GLU A 899 7.42 -17.96 -5.06
N ARG A 900 7.45 -18.69 -3.94
CA ARG A 900 7.35 -18.11 -2.57
C ARG A 900 8.41 -18.66 -1.62
N PHE A 901 9.63 -18.14 -1.74
CA PHE A 901 10.78 -18.53 -0.92
C PHE A 901 10.69 -18.03 0.54
N TYR A 902 10.05 -16.87 0.75
CA TYR A 902 9.85 -16.24 2.06
C TYR A 902 8.39 -16.34 2.53
N ASN A 903 8.18 -16.30 3.85
CA ASN A 903 6.89 -16.32 4.54
C ASN A 903 6.71 -15.00 5.28
N GLY A 904 5.48 -14.50 5.36
CA GLY A 904 5.20 -13.24 6.05
C GLY A 904 5.11 -13.40 7.57
N VAL A 905 5.40 -12.32 8.27
CA VAL A 905 5.16 -12.16 9.71
C VAL A 905 4.46 -10.83 9.90
N ILE A 906 3.40 -10.81 10.70
CA ILE A 906 2.81 -9.54 11.17
C ILE A 906 3.40 -9.22 12.54
N SER A 907 3.87 -7.99 12.69
CA SER A 907 4.51 -7.46 13.88
C SER A 907 3.63 -6.37 14.46
N TYR A 908 3.30 -6.46 15.74
CA TYR A 908 2.50 -5.49 16.47
C TYR A 908 3.37 -4.70 17.44
N SER A 909 3.22 -3.38 17.43
CA SER A 909 3.92 -2.46 18.31
C SER A 909 2.98 -1.43 18.93
N THR A 910 3.38 -0.89 20.08
CA THR A 910 2.69 0.20 20.77
C THR A 910 3.68 1.33 21.06
N LEU A 911 3.16 2.53 21.32
CA LEU A 911 3.96 3.65 21.80
C LEU A 911 3.96 3.69 23.34
N LEU A 912 5.09 4.04 23.96
CA LEU A 912 5.28 4.11 25.41
C LEU A 912 6.05 5.38 25.83
N GLY A 913 6.10 5.64 27.14
CA GLY A 913 6.95 6.67 27.75
C GLY A 913 6.26 8.03 27.84
N LYS A 914 7.02 9.13 27.75
CA LYS A 914 6.46 10.50 27.86
C LYS A 914 5.49 10.88 26.71
N TYR A 915 5.22 9.98 25.77
CA TYR A 915 4.36 10.24 24.62
C TYR A 915 2.91 10.55 25.03
N TYR A 916 2.36 9.83 26.00
CA TYR A 916 1.00 10.04 26.52
C TYR A 916 0.96 10.72 27.90
N SER A 917 2.03 11.42 28.27
CA SER A 917 2.12 12.12 29.57
C SER A 917 0.92 13.07 29.76
N GLY A 918 0.10 12.81 30.78
CA GLY A 918 -1.10 13.60 31.09
C GLY A 918 -2.35 13.28 30.28
N VAL A 919 -2.32 12.24 29.42
CA VAL A 919 -3.46 11.80 28.58
C VAL A 919 -4.00 10.44 29.02
N MET A 920 -3.12 9.48 29.32
CA MET A 920 -3.49 8.16 29.83
C MET A 920 -2.37 7.59 30.69
N ASP A 921 -2.71 6.65 31.57
CA ASP A 921 -1.72 5.97 32.39
C ASP A 921 -0.92 5.01 31.51
N ASP A 922 0.39 5.24 31.43
CA ASP A 922 1.35 4.37 30.76
C ASP A 922 1.29 2.94 31.34
N GLU A 923 0.90 2.81 32.61
CA GLU A 923 0.70 1.53 33.28
C GLU A 923 -0.42 0.70 32.64
N ASP A 924 -1.51 1.33 32.17
CA ASP A 924 -2.60 0.59 31.50
C ASP A 924 -2.09 -0.10 30.23
N ILE A 925 -1.34 0.63 29.40
CA ILE A 925 -0.73 0.08 28.17
C ILE A 925 0.27 -1.01 28.54
N ARG A 926 1.09 -0.79 29.56
CA ARG A 926 2.10 -1.76 29.99
C ARG A 926 1.46 -3.04 30.49
N GLN A 927 0.43 -2.96 31.33
CA GLN A 927 -0.31 -4.12 31.81
C GLN A 927 -1.05 -4.85 30.69
N GLY A 928 -1.65 -4.12 29.75
CA GLY A 928 -2.42 -4.71 28.66
C GLY A 928 -1.59 -5.30 27.53
N LEU A 929 -0.40 -4.77 27.23
CA LEU A 929 0.37 -5.14 26.03
C LEU A 929 1.82 -5.57 26.32
N VAL A 930 2.47 -5.08 27.38
CA VAL A 930 3.92 -5.19 27.56
C VAL A 930 4.27 -6.25 28.61
N TYR A 931 3.81 -6.06 29.84
CA TYR A 931 4.07 -6.93 30.98
C TYR A 931 3.39 -8.28 30.81
N ASP A 932 4.00 -9.30 31.41
CA ASP A 932 3.45 -10.66 31.41
C ASP A 932 2.27 -10.74 32.39
N SER A 933 1.07 -10.42 31.90
CA SER A 933 -0.17 -10.34 32.67
C SER A 933 -1.25 -11.23 32.03
N SER A 934 -2.26 -11.63 32.81
CA SER A 934 -3.43 -12.34 32.27
C SER A 934 -4.18 -11.53 31.23
N LEU A 935 -4.29 -10.21 31.43
CA LEU A 935 -4.95 -9.30 30.49
C LEU A 935 -4.24 -9.27 29.14
N LYS A 936 -2.89 -9.20 29.13
CA LYS A 936 -2.10 -9.29 27.91
C LYS A 936 -2.36 -10.61 27.19
N ASN A 937 -2.31 -11.73 27.90
CA ASN A 937 -2.56 -13.03 27.32
C ASN A 937 -3.95 -13.12 26.68
N ASP A 938 -4.98 -12.58 27.33
CA ASP A 938 -6.35 -12.52 26.78
C ASP A 938 -6.42 -11.65 25.51
N ILE A 939 -5.82 -10.45 25.52
CA ILE A 939 -5.80 -9.56 24.36
C ILE A 939 -5.09 -10.20 23.17
N LEU A 940 -3.92 -10.83 23.39
CA LEU A 940 -3.18 -11.51 22.33
C LEU A 940 -3.88 -12.76 21.82
N GLN A 941 -4.60 -13.47 22.69
CA GLN A 941 -5.45 -14.59 22.30
C GLN A 941 -6.61 -14.13 21.41
N TYR A 942 -7.30 -13.07 21.80
CA TYR A 942 -8.38 -12.47 21.02
C TYR A 942 -7.91 -11.92 19.68
N LEU A 943 -6.73 -11.29 19.65
CA LEU A 943 -6.09 -10.86 18.41
C LEU A 943 -5.78 -12.06 17.50
N THR A 944 -5.24 -13.15 18.05
CA THR A 944 -5.01 -14.39 17.29
C THR A 944 -6.30 -14.96 16.71
N PHE A 945 -7.38 -15.03 17.50
CA PHE A 945 -8.68 -15.48 17.02
C PHE A 945 -9.25 -14.59 15.92
N PHE A 946 -9.00 -13.27 15.97
CA PHE A 946 -9.38 -12.37 14.87
C PHE A 946 -8.66 -12.71 13.55
N HIS A 947 -7.38 -13.09 13.58
CA HIS A 947 -6.70 -13.59 12.37
C HIS A 947 -7.31 -14.89 11.82
N PHE A 948 -7.71 -15.81 12.70
CA PHE A 948 -8.41 -17.03 12.30
C PHE A 948 -9.84 -16.75 11.83
N SER A 949 -10.50 -15.73 12.37
CA SER A 949 -11.85 -15.34 11.97
C SER A 949 -11.86 -14.77 10.54
N ARG A 950 -10.78 -14.12 10.11
CA ARG A 950 -10.64 -13.67 8.71
C ARG A 950 -10.22 -14.77 7.72
N PHE A 951 -9.44 -15.76 8.18
CA PHE A 951 -8.95 -16.98 7.48
C PHE A 951 -8.50 -16.82 5.99
N GLU A 952 -7.30 -17.31 5.66
CA GLU A 952 -6.83 -17.36 4.27
C GLU A 952 -6.57 -18.82 3.83
N LYS A 953 -7.23 -19.23 2.74
CA LYS A 953 -6.88 -20.37 1.87
C LYS A 953 -7.03 -21.79 2.43
N GLN A 954 -7.75 -22.63 1.68
CA GLN A 954 -7.62 -24.09 1.73
C GLN A 954 -6.66 -24.54 0.62
N GLU A 955 -5.59 -25.30 0.93
CA GLU A 955 -4.83 -25.98 -0.12
C GLU A 955 -5.69 -27.05 -0.79
N LYS A 956 -5.52 -27.21 -2.11
CA LYS A 956 -6.36 -28.06 -2.97
C LYS A 956 -6.57 -29.48 -2.43
N ASP A 957 -5.64 -29.99 -1.62
CA ASP A 957 -5.63 -31.34 -1.07
C ASP A 957 -5.55 -31.40 0.48
N SER A 958 -5.63 -30.27 1.20
CA SER A 958 -5.57 -30.27 2.67
C SER A 958 -6.91 -29.81 3.27
N SER A 959 -7.47 -30.61 4.19
CA SER A 959 -8.62 -30.25 5.05
C SER A 959 -8.36 -29.06 5.98
N ASN A 960 -7.12 -28.56 6.03
CA ASN A 960 -6.67 -27.78 7.19
C ASN A 960 -6.74 -26.27 6.92
N LEU A 961 -7.49 -25.57 7.76
CA LEU A 961 -7.63 -24.10 7.82
C LEU A 961 -6.32 -23.43 8.28
N SER A 962 -6.11 -22.14 7.99
CA SER A 962 -4.87 -21.40 8.24
C SER A 962 -5.08 -19.88 8.29
N LEU A 963 -4.72 -19.25 9.40
CA LEU A 963 -5.04 -17.84 9.65
C LEU A 963 -4.66 -16.88 8.53
N LYS A 964 -5.43 -15.79 8.41
CA LYS A 964 -5.10 -14.66 7.55
C LYS A 964 -4.05 -13.80 8.25
N LEU A 965 -2.87 -13.66 7.65
CA LEU A 965 -1.76 -12.96 8.31
C LEU A 965 -2.03 -11.47 8.47
N ASP A 966 -2.58 -10.83 7.44
CA ASP A 966 -2.95 -9.42 7.48
C ASP A 966 -4.49 -9.30 7.43
N PRO A 967 -5.16 -9.19 8.58
CA PRO A 967 -6.61 -9.07 8.63
C PRO A 967 -7.08 -7.63 8.31
N TYR A 968 -6.16 -6.67 8.20
CA TYR A 968 -6.43 -5.24 8.03
C TYR A 968 -6.40 -4.78 6.57
N GLU A 969 -5.89 -5.61 5.65
CA GLU A 969 -5.67 -5.29 4.22
C GLU A 969 -6.86 -4.62 3.50
N ASN A 970 -8.09 -4.84 3.98
CA ASN A 970 -9.29 -4.22 3.43
C ASN A 970 -9.42 -2.72 3.77
N ILE A 971 -8.86 -2.28 4.91
CA ILE A 971 -8.92 -0.91 5.43
C ILE A 971 -7.55 -0.21 5.31
N ILE A 972 -6.47 -0.93 5.59
CA ILE A 972 -5.09 -0.44 5.61
C ILE A 972 -4.26 -1.30 4.66
N GLY A 973 -3.76 -0.72 3.57
CA GLY A 973 -2.97 -1.42 2.56
C GLY A 973 -3.06 -0.83 1.15
N ASP A 974 -2.23 -1.32 0.24
CA ASP A 974 -2.14 -0.79 -1.13
C ASP A 974 -3.41 -1.05 -1.96
N GLU A 975 -4.04 -2.21 -1.76
CA GLU A 975 -5.33 -2.59 -2.36
C GLU A 975 -6.51 -2.38 -1.41
N ALA A 976 -6.33 -1.59 -0.34
CA ALA A 976 -7.40 -1.28 0.60
C ALA A 976 -8.46 -0.37 -0.03
N LEU A 977 -9.62 -0.31 0.63
CA LEU A 977 -10.77 0.50 0.23
C LEU A 977 -10.40 1.93 -0.22
N GLY A 978 -9.57 2.62 0.56
CA GLY A 978 -9.16 3.99 0.27
C GLY A 978 -8.43 4.15 -1.06
N SER A 979 -7.71 3.13 -1.54
CA SER A 979 -7.07 3.14 -2.86
C SER A 979 -8.04 2.69 -3.96
N LEU A 980 -8.92 1.72 -3.66
CA LEU A 980 -9.89 1.19 -4.62
C LEU A 980 -10.99 2.21 -4.99
N ALA A 981 -11.33 3.12 -4.07
CA ALA A 981 -12.32 4.17 -4.28
C ALA A 981 -11.82 5.35 -5.15
N ILE A 982 -10.52 5.39 -5.49
CA ILE A 982 -9.94 6.45 -6.31
C ILE A 982 -9.92 6.06 -7.79
N PHE A 983 -10.39 6.95 -8.65
CA PHE A 983 -10.23 6.83 -10.10
C PHE A 983 -10.08 8.21 -10.77
N PRO A 984 -9.63 8.27 -12.04
CA PRO A 984 -9.45 9.55 -12.73
C PRO A 984 -10.77 10.32 -12.89
N GLN A 985 -10.71 11.64 -12.67
CA GLN A 985 -11.76 12.59 -13.00
C GLN A 985 -11.87 12.76 -14.54
N MET A 986 -12.75 13.64 -15.05
CA MET A 986 -12.78 14.01 -16.47
C MET A 986 -11.40 14.39 -17.04
N THR A 987 -10.56 15.02 -16.21
CA THR A 987 -9.14 15.25 -16.49
C THR A 987 -8.30 14.12 -15.90
N GLU A 988 -7.58 13.36 -16.74
CA GLU A 988 -6.90 12.13 -16.31
C GLU A 988 -5.85 12.29 -15.19
N SER A 989 -5.25 13.47 -15.07
CA SER A 989 -4.24 13.76 -14.03
C SER A 989 -4.85 14.12 -12.68
N ILE A 990 -6.17 14.32 -12.62
CA ILE A 990 -6.90 14.66 -11.40
C ILE A 990 -7.64 13.42 -10.92
N GLU A 991 -7.49 13.11 -9.64
CA GLU A 991 -8.17 11.99 -8.99
C GLU A 991 -9.57 12.42 -8.48
N PHE A 992 -10.47 11.44 -8.38
CA PHE A 992 -11.78 11.57 -7.73
C PHE A 992 -11.95 10.46 -6.68
N ASN A 993 -12.47 10.80 -5.51
CA ASN A 993 -12.69 9.87 -4.40
C ASN A 993 -14.18 9.49 -4.29
N ALA A 994 -14.51 8.27 -4.74
CA ALA A 994 -15.88 7.76 -4.74
C ALA A 994 -16.46 7.59 -3.32
N LEU A 995 -15.64 7.21 -2.35
CA LEU A 995 -16.10 6.99 -0.97
C LEU A 995 -16.44 8.31 -0.29
N ALA A 996 -15.59 9.33 -0.47
CA ALA A 996 -15.85 10.68 0.02
C ALA A 996 -17.14 11.25 -0.59
N PHE A 997 -17.31 11.09 -1.91
CA PHE A 997 -18.53 11.50 -2.60
C PHE A 997 -19.78 10.77 -2.08
N LEU A 998 -19.73 9.44 -1.96
CA LEU A 998 -20.87 8.67 -1.45
C LEU A 998 -21.16 8.94 0.03
N THR A 999 -20.18 9.42 0.81
CA THR A 999 -20.40 9.90 2.18
C THR A 999 -21.34 11.11 2.17
N GLU A 1000 -21.11 12.09 1.28
CA GLU A 1000 -22.01 13.25 1.14
C GLU A 1000 -23.39 12.86 0.58
N VAL A 1001 -23.44 11.89 -0.34
CA VAL A 1001 -24.71 11.34 -0.83
C VAL A 1001 -25.47 10.66 0.29
N ASN A 1002 -24.79 9.91 1.17
CA ASN A 1002 -25.39 9.29 2.35
C ASN A 1002 -25.99 10.35 3.29
N ASP A 1003 -25.25 11.42 3.58
CA ASP A 1003 -25.74 12.52 4.44
C ASP A 1003 -26.98 13.22 3.84
N ALA A 1004 -27.05 13.32 2.52
CA ALA A 1004 -28.21 13.90 1.83
C ALA A 1004 -29.51 13.13 2.12
N VAL A 1005 -29.42 11.81 2.25
CA VAL A 1005 -30.57 10.88 2.29
C VAL A 1005 -30.83 10.28 3.68
N ASP A 1006 -29.83 10.18 4.56
CA ASP A 1006 -29.96 9.71 5.96
C ASP A 1006 -30.51 10.80 6.91
N GLY A 1007 -30.55 12.07 6.49
CA GLY A 1007 -31.31 13.11 7.20
C GLY A 1007 -30.84 13.46 8.62
N VAL A 1008 -29.59 13.18 9.00
CA VAL A 1008 -28.98 13.77 10.21
C VAL A 1008 -28.18 15.00 9.78
N VAL A 1009 -28.86 16.15 9.78
CA VAL A 1009 -28.21 17.45 9.76
C VAL A 1009 -27.55 17.62 11.13
N PHE A 1010 -26.22 17.63 11.19
CA PHE A 1010 -25.50 18.15 12.35
C PHE A 1010 -25.62 19.67 12.42
#